data_AF-F4ITQ0-F1
#
_entry.id   AF-F4ITQ0-F1
#
_cell.length_a   1.000
_cell.length_b   1.000
_cell.length_c   1.000
_cell.angle_alpha   90.00
_cell.angle_beta   90.00
_cell.angle_gamma   90.00
#
_symmetry.space_group_name_H-M   'P 1'
#
loop_
_entity.id
_entity.type
_entity.pdbx_description
1 polymer ?
#
loop_
_entity_poly.entity_id
_entity_poly.type
_entity_poly.pdbx_seq_one_letter_code
_entity_poly.pdbx_strand_id
1 'polypeptide(L)'
;MGFFVMIRDVSMGFMLLCISALWVLPIQGAGRESFSRNSSSSSLPSSVNVGALFTYDSFIGRAAKLAFVAAIEDINADQSILRGTKLNIVFQDTNCSGFVGTMGALQLMENKVVAAIGPQSSGIGHIISHVANELHVPFLSFAATDPTLSSLQYPYFLRTTQNDYFQMNAITDFVSYFRWREVVAIFVDDEYGRNGISVLGDALAKKRAKISYKAAFPPGADNSSISDLLASVNLMESRIFVVHVNPDSGLNIFSVAKSLGMMGSGYVWITTDWLLTALDSMEPLDPRALDLLQGVVAFRHYTPESDNKRQFKGRWKNLRFKESLKSDDGFNSYALYAYDSVWLVARALDVFFSQGNTVTFSNDPSLRNTNDSGIKLSKLHIFNEGERFLQVILEMNYTGLTGQIEFNSEKNRINPAYDILNIKSTGPLRVGYWSNHTGFSVAPPETLYSKPSNTSAKDQRLNEIIWPGEVIKPPRGWVFPENGKPLKIGVPNRVSYKNYASKDKNPLGVKGFCIDIFEAAIQLLPYPVPRTYILYGDGKKNPSYDNLISEVAANIFDVAVGDVTIITNRTKFVDFTQPFIESGLVVVAPVKGAKSSPWSFLKPFTIEMWAVTGALFLFVGAVIWILEHRFNEEFRGPPRRQIITVFWFSFSTMFFSHSMHTITFKIIRKHQREETLGSFLLLPRSQGVLFFFLC
;
A
#
# COMPACT_ATOMS: atom_id res chain seq x y z
N MET A 1 -0.46 -35.02 20.04
CA MET A 1 0.76 -34.92 19.21
C MET A 1 1.26 -33.49 19.35
N GLY A 2 2.19 -33.13 20.25
CA GLY A 2 3.51 -33.72 20.51
C GLY A 2 4.44 -33.27 19.38
N PHE A 3 5.45 -32.41 19.56
CA PHE A 3 6.50 -32.49 20.58
C PHE A 3 7.18 -31.15 20.89
N PHE A 4 7.76 -31.15 22.09
CA PHE A 4 8.49 -30.10 22.80
C PHE A 4 9.96 -30.00 22.37
N VAL A 5 10.51 -28.81 22.56
CA VAL A 5 11.93 -28.44 22.50
C VAL A 5 12.74 -29.12 23.61
N MET A 6 13.98 -29.54 23.32
CA MET A 6 15.04 -29.60 24.33
C MET A 6 16.39 -29.15 23.75
N ILE A 7 17.12 -28.43 24.60
CA ILE A 7 18.38 -27.71 24.42
C ILE A 7 19.55 -28.69 24.66
N ARG A 8 20.71 -28.47 24.00
CA ARG A 8 22.03 -28.13 24.62
C ARG A 8 23.28 -28.83 24.06
N ASP A 9 24.26 -27.98 23.70
CA ASP A 9 25.75 -28.05 23.71
C ASP A 9 26.50 -29.35 23.33
N VAL A 10 27.50 -29.25 22.44
CA VAL A 10 28.93 -29.64 22.67
C VAL A 10 29.88 -29.00 21.63
N SER A 11 30.84 -28.21 22.15
CA SER A 11 32.27 -28.04 21.83
C SER A 11 32.82 -27.95 20.39
N MET A 12 33.20 -26.72 20.02
CA MET A 12 34.58 -26.23 19.77
C MET A 12 35.70 -27.23 19.38
N GLY A 13 36.32 -26.98 18.22
CA GLY A 13 37.63 -27.51 17.79
C GLY A 13 38.16 -26.73 16.58
N PHE A 14 39.21 -25.93 16.78
CA PHE A 14 39.84 -25.00 15.82
C PHE A 14 41.15 -25.59 15.25
N MET A 15 41.54 -25.10 14.06
CA MET A 15 42.84 -25.26 13.34
C MET A 15 43.08 -26.62 12.63
N LEU A 16 43.63 -26.72 11.41
CA LEU A 16 44.73 -25.99 10.78
C LEU A 16 44.65 -25.93 9.24
N LEU A 17 45.32 -24.89 8.72
CA LEU A 17 45.86 -24.62 7.37
C LEU A 17 46.10 -25.80 6.40
N CYS A 18 45.90 -25.54 5.09
CA CYS A 18 46.96 -25.64 4.08
C CYS A 18 46.58 -24.98 2.75
N ILE A 19 47.49 -24.13 2.27
CA ILE A 19 47.52 -23.44 0.97
C ILE A 19 48.17 -24.37 -0.06
N SER A 20 47.62 -24.45 -1.28
CA SER A 20 48.44 -24.77 -2.45
C SER A 20 47.88 -24.11 -3.71
N ALA A 21 48.61 -23.08 -4.15
CA ALA A 21 48.59 -22.59 -5.51
C ALA A 21 49.38 -23.58 -6.38
N LEU A 22 48.84 -23.95 -7.55
CA LEU A 22 49.59 -24.64 -8.59
C LEU A 22 49.37 -23.93 -9.93
N TRP A 23 50.52 -23.73 -10.57
CA TRP A 23 50.80 -22.89 -11.71
C TRP A 23 50.29 -23.47 -13.02
N VAL A 24 49.85 -22.56 -13.89
CA VAL A 24 49.62 -22.78 -15.33
C VAL A 24 50.96 -22.72 -16.05
N LEU A 25 51.26 -23.74 -16.88
CA LEU A 25 52.27 -23.67 -17.94
C LEU A 25 51.55 -23.94 -19.29
N PRO A 26 51.80 -23.15 -20.35
CA PRO A 26 51.26 -23.41 -21.67
C PRO A 26 52.20 -24.33 -22.47
N ILE A 27 51.65 -25.37 -23.10
CA ILE A 27 52.36 -26.18 -24.08
C ILE A 27 52.19 -25.53 -25.46
N GLN A 28 53.32 -25.17 -26.07
CA GLN A 28 53.44 -24.86 -27.49
C GLN A 28 53.16 -26.13 -28.32
N GLY A 29 52.15 -26.07 -29.19
CA GLY A 29 51.95 -27.00 -30.29
C GLY A 29 51.95 -26.21 -31.59
N ALA A 30 53.03 -26.31 -32.35
CA ALA A 30 53.15 -25.74 -33.68
C ALA A 30 52.33 -26.56 -34.69
N GLY A 31 51.23 -25.98 -35.18
CA GLY A 31 50.48 -26.44 -36.35
C GLY A 31 50.40 -25.27 -37.34
N ARG A 32 51.21 -25.33 -38.39
CA ARG A 32 51.38 -24.28 -39.40
C ARG A 32 50.36 -24.53 -40.51
N GLU A 33 49.14 -24.02 -40.35
CA GLU A 33 48.19 -23.88 -41.46
C GLU A 33 48.18 -22.43 -41.94
N SER A 34 48.70 -22.23 -43.15
CA SER A 34 48.70 -20.97 -43.85
C SER A 34 47.28 -20.64 -44.32
N PHE A 35 46.50 -19.95 -43.49
CA PHE A 35 45.33 -19.22 -43.97
C PHE A 35 45.78 -17.92 -44.62
N SER A 36 45.67 -17.90 -45.95
CA SER A 36 45.69 -16.68 -46.75
C SER A 36 44.74 -15.65 -46.13
N ARG A 37 45.30 -14.59 -45.54
CA ARG A 37 44.57 -13.36 -45.24
C ARG A 37 44.30 -12.68 -46.58
N ASN A 38 43.18 -13.04 -47.20
CA ASN A 38 42.51 -12.10 -48.09
C ASN A 38 41.98 -10.98 -47.21
N SER A 39 42.73 -9.90 -47.13
CA SER A 39 42.24 -8.61 -46.64
C SER A 39 41.19 -8.10 -47.64
N SER A 40 39.97 -8.61 -47.55
CA SER A 40 38.82 -7.89 -48.05
C SER A 40 38.70 -6.65 -47.16
N SER A 41 39.17 -5.50 -47.65
CA SER A 41 38.79 -4.21 -47.12
C SER A 41 37.25 -4.19 -47.06
N SER A 42 36.66 -4.31 -45.87
CA SER A 42 35.21 -4.23 -45.70
C SER A 42 34.80 -2.80 -46.02
N SER A 43 34.47 -2.53 -47.28
CA SER A 43 33.85 -1.29 -47.68
C SER A 43 32.56 -1.14 -46.89
N LEU A 44 32.41 -0.04 -46.16
CA LEU A 44 31.17 0.32 -45.48
C LEU A 44 29.99 0.22 -46.46
N PRO A 45 28.82 -0.28 -46.04
CA PRO A 45 27.66 -0.37 -46.91
C PRO A 45 27.27 1.04 -47.38
N SER A 46 27.00 1.21 -48.68
CA SER A 46 26.62 2.53 -49.22
C SER A 46 25.29 3.05 -48.67
N SER A 47 24.42 2.14 -48.24
CA SER A 47 23.17 2.49 -47.56
C SER A 47 22.69 1.38 -46.63
N VAL A 48 21.95 1.76 -45.59
CA VAL A 48 21.35 0.85 -44.62
C VAL A 48 19.87 1.17 -44.45
N ASN A 49 19.03 0.14 -44.38
CA ASN A 49 17.59 0.28 -44.21
C ASN A 49 17.20 0.10 -42.74
N VAL A 50 16.42 1.03 -42.22
CA VAL A 50 15.73 0.93 -40.93
C VAL A 50 14.23 0.90 -41.22
N GLY A 51 13.49 0.07 -40.50
CA GLY A 51 12.04 0.01 -40.63
C GLY A 51 11.35 0.96 -39.65
N ALA A 52 10.27 1.61 -40.07
CA ALA A 52 9.37 2.35 -39.19
C ALA A 52 7.93 1.85 -39.34
N LEU A 53 7.33 1.41 -38.24
CA LEU A 53 6.00 0.80 -38.21
C LEU A 53 5.12 1.56 -37.22
N PHE A 54 4.11 2.29 -37.66
CA PHE A 54 3.19 3.02 -36.79
C PHE A 54 1.92 3.45 -37.54
N THR A 55 0.92 3.96 -36.83
CA THR A 55 -0.34 4.43 -37.42
C THR A 55 -0.18 5.85 -37.93
N TYR A 56 -0.32 6.10 -39.22
CA TYR A 56 -0.09 7.45 -39.75
C TYR A 56 -1.14 8.45 -39.28
N ASP A 57 -2.43 8.09 -39.37
CA ASP A 57 -3.52 8.99 -39.00
C ASP A 57 -3.92 8.82 -37.53
N SER A 58 -3.05 9.33 -36.64
CA SER A 58 -3.32 9.44 -35.21
C SER A 58 -2.55 10.62 -34.61
N PHE A 59 -2.92 11.08 -33.41
CA PHE A 59 -2.20 12.17 -32.75
C PHE A 59 -0.70 11.88 -32.60
N ILE A 60 -0.34 10.67 -32.19
CA ILE A 60 1.06 10.24 -32.05
C ILE A 60 1.71 10.10 -33.42
N GLY A 61 1.02 9.42 -34.35
CA GLY A 61 1.53 9.07 -35.67
C GLY A 61 1.89 10.25 -36.57
N ARG A 62 1.01 11.25 -36.65
CA ARG A 62 1.24 12.44 -37.48
C ARG A 62 2.48 13.21 -37.01
N ALA A 63 2.63 13.34 -35.69
CA ALA A 63 3.81 13.95 -35.08
C ALA A 63 5.08 13.08 -35.27
N ALA A 64 4.97 11.77 -35.07
CA ALA A 64 6.09 10.84 -35.23
C ALA A 64 6.61 10.79 -36.66
N LYS A 65 5.74 10.77 -37.68
CA LYS A 65 6.12 10.76 -39.09
C LYS A 65 7.01 11.96 -39.44
N LEU A 66 6.62 13.15 -39.03
CA LEU A 66 7.41 14.36 -39.25
C LEU A 66 8.76 14.29 -38.53
N ALA A 67 8.78 13.77 -37.32
CA ALA A 67 10.01 13.56 -36.55
C ALA A 67 10.96 12.53 -37.20
N PHE A 68 10.44 11.43 -37.75
CA PHE A 68 11.22 10.45 -38.49
C PHE A 68 11.90 11.09 -39.70
N VAL A 69 11.14 11.82 -40.52
CA VAL A 69 11.68 12.50 -41.70
C VAL A 69 12.75 13.51 -41.31
N ALA A 70 12.49 14.35 -40.32
CA ALA A 70 13.45 15.33 -39.83
C ALA A 70 14.76 14.66 -39.35
N ALA A 71 14.65 13.59 -38.57
CA ALA A 71 15.83 12.87 -38.07
C ALA A 71 16.70 12.31 -39.21
N ILE A 72 16.09 11.70 -40.24
CA ILE A 72 16.82 11.17 -41.40
C ILE A 72 17.55 12.29 -42.15
N GLU A 73 16.88 13.43 -42.36
CA GLU A 73 17.49 14.58 -43.04
C GLU A 73 18.69 15.10 -42.26
N ASP A 74 18.57 15.25 -40.94
CA ASP A 74 19.66 15.73 -40.10
C ASP A 74 20.83 14.74 -40.05
N ILE A 75 20.56 13.45 -39.90
CA ILE A 75 21.59 12.40 -39.82
C ILE A 75 22.36 12.31 -41.14
N ASN A 76 21.66 12.30 -42.28
CA ASN A 76 22.33 12.21 -43.58
C ASN A 76 23.06 13.51 -43.98
N ALA A 77 22.71 14.64 -43.36
CA ALA A 77 23.43 15.91 -43.55
C ALA A 77 24.66 16.04 -42.63
N ASP A 78 24.72 15.30 -41.53
CA ASP A 78 25.80 15.35 -40.56
C ASP A 78 26.99 14.48 -40.99
N GLN A 79 28.11 15.14 -41.34
CA GLN A 79 29.33 14.46 -41.78
C GLN A 79 30.11 13.78 -40.63
N SER A 80 29.69 13.97 -39.38
CA SER A 80 30.33 13.35 -38.21
C SER A 80 29.85 11.93 -37.94
N ILE A 81 28.70 11.53 -38.49
CA ILE A 81 28.03 10.25 -38.23
C ILE A 81 27.82 9.47 -39.54
N LEU A 82 27.98 8.14 -39.51
CA LEU A 82 27.74 7.25 -40.66
C LEU A 82 28.48 7.68 -41.95
N ARG A 83 29.77 8.03 -41.82
CA ARG A 83 30.57 8.54 -42.95
C ARG A 83 30.58 7.58 -44.14
N GLY A 84 29.93 7.98 -45.23
CA GLY A 84 29.85 7.19 -46.47
C GLY A 84 28.70 6.19 -46.54
N THR A 85 27.86 6.13 -45.50
CA THR A 85 26.69 5.24 -45.41
C THR A 85 25.42 6.09 -45.30
N LYS A 86 24.50 5.97 -46.26
CA LYS A 86 23.21 6.66 -46.20
C LYS A 86 22.19 5.86 -45.38
N LEU A 87 21.51 6.52 -44.43
CA LEU A 87 20.41 5.93 -43.68
C LEU A 87 19.08 6.11 -44.44
N ASN A 88 18.38 5.00 -44.71
CA ASN A 88 17.06 4.99 -45.32
C ASN A 88 16.02 4.46 -44.33
N ILE A 89 14.82 5.05 -44.30
CA ILE A 89 13.68 4.49 -43.54
C ILE A 89 12.62 3.95 -44.49
N VAL A 90 12.23 2.70 -44.27
CA VAL A 90 11.07 2.07 -44.90
C VAL A 90 9.88 2.27 -43.97
N PHE A 91 8.84 2.95 -44.44
CA PHE A 91 7.67 3.24 -43.62
C PHE A 91 6.53 2.26 -43.90
N GLN A 92 5.82 1.83 -42.85
CA GLN A 92 4.62 1.01 -42.94
C GLN A 92 3.53 1.54 -42.01
N ASP A 93 2.33 1.74 -42.57
CA ASP A 93 1.15 2.21 -41.83
C ASP A 93 0.41 1.03 -41.20
N THR A 94 0.22 1.08 -39.89
CA THR A 94 -0.49 0.01 -39.18
C THR A 94 -2.00 0.23 -39.06
N ASN A 95 -2.49 1.46 -39.32
CA ASN A 95 -3.89 1.84 -39.14
C ASN A 95 -4.51 1.40 -37.77
N CYS A 96 -3.69 1.41 -36.71
CA CYS A 96 -4.00 0.90 -35.37
C CYS A 96 -4.65 -0.51 -35.32
N SER A 97 -4.50 -1.32 -36.36
CA SER A 97 -5.09 -2.65 -36.45
C SER A 97 -4.04 -3.72 -36.21
N GLY A 98 -4.31 -4.65 -35.28
CA GLY A 98 -3.43 -5.80 -35.04
C GLY A 98 -3.16 -6.60 -36.31
N PHE A 99 -4.18 -6.82 -37.14
CA PHE A 99 -4.06 -7.56 -38.39
C PHE A 99 -3.26 -6.81 -39.46
N VAL A 100 -3.65 -5.56 -39.78
CA VAL A 100 -2.95 -4.74 -40.80
C VAL A 100 -1.52 -4.46 -40.36
N GLY A 101 -1.32 -4.15 -39.07
CA GLY A 101 0.00 -3.93 -38.50
C GLY A 101 0.90 -5.17 -38.58
N THR A 102 0.34 -6.37 -38.41
CA THR A 102 1.08 -7.63 -38.61
C THR A 102 1.53 -7.80 -40.05
N MET A 103 0.64 -7.60 -41.01
CA MET A 103 0.98 -7.68 -42.44
C MET A 103 2.01 -6.62 -42.84
N GLY A 104 1.84 -5.39 -42.37
CA GLY A 104 2.79 -4.29 -42.60
C GLY A 104 4.16 -4.59 -42.01
N ALA A 105 4.24 -5.20 -40.82
CA ALA A 105 5.50 -5.60 -40.22
C ALA A 105 6.22 -6.70 -41.00
N LEU A 106 5.51 -7.73 -41.49
CA LEU A 106 6.12 -8.75 -42.34
C LEU A 106 6.68 -8.12 -43.62
N GLN A 107 5.91 -7.24 -44.26
CA GLN A 107 6.37 -6.49 -45.44
C GLN A 107 7.57 -5.59 -45.12
N LEU A 108 7.61 -4.99 -43.92
CA LEU A 108 8.75 -4.19 -43.46
C LEU A 108 10.03 -5.05 -43.40
N MET A 109 9.92 -6.23 -42.80
CA MET A 109 11.04 -7.15 -42.59
C MET A 109 11.57 -7.75 -43.89
N GLU A 110 10.77 -7.84 -44.96
CA GLU A 110 11.24 -8.22 -46.31
C GLU A 110 12.32 -7.26 -46.85
N ASN A 111 12.41 -6.02 -46.34
CA ASN A 111 13.33 -5.00 -46.84
C ASN A 111 14.74 -5.04 -46.20
N LYS A 112 15.10 -6.16 -45.53
CA LYS A 112 16.41 -6.36 -44.89
C LYS A 112 16.77 -5.19 -43.97
N VAL A 113 15.86 -4.88 -43.05
CA VAL A 113 16.04 -3.79 -42.09
C VAL A 113 17.00 -4.23 -40.97
N VAL A 114 17.90 -3.35 -40.54
CA VAL A 114 18.85 -3.63 -39.44
C VAL A 114 18.27 -3.33 -38.06
N ALA A 115 17.19 -2.55 -38.03
CA ALA A 115 16.38 -2.26 -36.85
C ALA A 115 14.96 -1.90 -37.31
N ALA A 116 13.98 -2.18 -36.47
CA ALA A 116 12.61 -1.70 -36.63
C ALA A 116 12.29 -0.72 -35.50
N ILE A 117 11.70 0.42 -35.84
CA ILE A 117 11.27 1.45 -34.89
C ILE A 117 9.74 1.51 -34.90
N GLY A 118 9.13 1.31 -33.74
CA GLY A 118 7.69 1.11 -33.59
C GLY A 118 7.37 -0.05 -32.65
N PRO A 119 6.10 -0.42 -32.49
CA PRO A 119 4.93 0.28 -33.00
C PRO A 119 4.45 1.36 -32.03
N GLN A 120 3.43 2.11 -32.46
CA GLN A 120 2.68 2.98 -31.57
C GLN A 120 1.74 2.21 -30.64
N SER A 121 1.07 1.17 -31.14
CA SER A 121 0.12 0.37 -30.38
C SER A 121 0.80 -0.81 -29.69
N SER A 122 0.55 -0.97 -28.38
CA SER A 122 1.09 -2.11 -27.62
C SER A 122 0.59 -3.46 -28.11
N GLY A 123 -0.67 -3.56 -28.54
CA GLY A 123 -1.22 -4.80 -29.10
C GLY A 123 -0.47 -5.27 -30.35
N ILE A 124 -0.11 -4.35 -31.24
CA ILE A 124 0.77 -4.65 -32.39
C ILE A 124 2.17 -5.04 -31.89
N GLY A 125 2.68 -4.34 -30.87
CA GLY A 125 3.99 -4.58 -30.27
C GLY A 125 4.19 -6.04 -29.85
N HIS A 126 3.18 -6.64 -29.23
CA HIS A 126 3.22 -8.05 -28.82
C HIS A 126 3.41 -9.00 -30.00
N ILE A 127 2.65 -8.79 -31.07
CA ILE A 127 2.67 -9.67 -32.24
C ILE A 127 4.01 -9.52 -32.98
N ILE A 128 4.46 -8.29 -33.21
CA ILE A 128 5.68 -8.04 -34.00
C ILE A 128 6.94 -8.44 -33.23
N SER A 129 6.91 -8.38 -31.90
CA SER A 129 8.06 -8.78 -31.10
C SER A 129 8.41 -10.26 -31.28
N HIS A 130 7.44 -11.14 -31.58
CA HIS A 130 7.73 -12.52 -31.96
C HIS A 130 8.47 -12.62 -33.30
N VAL A 131 8.07 -11.83 -34.29
CA VAL A 131 8.75 -11.79 -35.60
C VAL A 131 10.16 -11.22 -35.47
N ALA A 132 10.31 -10.14 -34.71
CA ALA A 132 11.61 -9.50 -34.45
C ALA A 132 12.57 -10.46 -33.73
N ASN A 133 12.06 -11.26 -32.79
CA ASN A 133 12.84 -12.31 -32.12
C ASN A 133 13.31 -13.39 -33.10
N GLU A 134 12.44 -13.87 -34.00
CA GLU A 134 12.83 -14.92 -34.95
C GLU A 134 13.88 -14.40 -35.96
N LEU A 135 13.72 -13.15 -36.42
CA LEU A 135 14.61 -12.55 -37.41
C LEU A 135 15.84 -11.87 -36.80
N HIS A 136 15.99 -11.91 -35.48
CA HIS A 136 17.05 -11.23 -34.73
C HIS A 136 17.15 -9.72 -35.01
N VAL A 137 16.04 -9.05 -35.26
CA VAL A 137 16.03 -7.60 -35.58
C VAL A 137 15.75 -6.80 -34.31
N PRO A 138 16.64 -5.91 -33.86
CA PRO A 138 16.36 -4.99 -32.75
C PRO A 138 15.09 -4.17 -33.00
N PHE A 139 14.16 -4.19 -32.05
CA PHE A 139 12.84 -3.59 -32.17
C PHE A 139 12.61 -2.51 -31.10
N LEU A 140 12.71 -1.25 -31.53
CA LEU A 140 12.72 -0.07 -30.67
C LEU A 140 11.34 0.58 -30.65
N SER A 141 10.64 0.49 -29.52
CA SER A 141 9.34 1.13 -29.37
C SER A 141 9.45 2.54 -28.78
N PHE A 142 9.01 3.52 -29.56
CA PHE A 142 8.89 4.92 -29.11
C PHE A 142 7.54 5.24 -28.47
N ALA A 143 6.54 4.34 -28.55
CA ALA A 143 5.18 4.65 -28.11
C ALA A 143 4.39 3.48 -27.47
N ALA A 144 4.69 2.21 -27.76
CA ALA A 144 4.10 1.09 -27.03
C ALA A 144 4.66 0.98 -25.60
N THR A 145 3.86 1.38 -24.62
CA THR A 145 4.24 1.56 -23.21
C THR A 145 3.83 0.40 -22.29
N ASP A 146 3.14 -0.62 -22.83
CA ASP A 146 2.61 -1.76 -22.07
C ASP A 146 3.69 -2.49 -21.25
N PRO A 147 3.50 -2.67 -19.93
CA PRO A 147 4.48 -3.31 -19.05
C PRO A 147 4.82 -4.76 -19.40
N THR A 148 3.92 -5.48 -20.09
CA THR A 148 4.08 -6.90 -20.44
C THR A 148 4.91 -7.13 -21.70
N LEU A 149 5.23 -6.08 -22.46
CA LEU A 149 6.30 -6.09 -23.46
C LEU A 149 7.67 -6.13 -22.75
N SER A 150 7.94 -7.28 -22.13
CA SER A 150 9.09 -7.56 -21.28
C SER A 150 10.24 -8.15 -22.08
N SER A 151 11.47 -7.74 -21.75
CA SER A 151 12.69 -8.24 -22.37
C SER A 151 12.94 -9.73 -22.15
N LEU A 152 12.29 -10.35 -21.15
CA LEU A 152 12.37 -11.79 -20.88
C LEU A 152 11.65 -12.61 -21.96
N GLN A 153 10.48 -12.14 -22.39
CA GLN A 153 9.71 -12.78 -23.46
C GLN A 153 10.16 -12.30 -24.84
N TYR A 154 10.59 -11.05 -24.93
CA TYR A 154 10.98 -10.38 -26.17
C TYR A 154 12.42 -9.87 -26.11
N PRO A 155 13.44 -10.74 -26.27
CA PRO A 155 14.84 -10.34 -26.19
C PRO A 155 15.24 -9.24 -27.18
N TYR A 156 14.62 -9.10 -28.34
CA TYR A 156 14.98 -8.04 -29.28
C TYR A 156 14.19 -6.75 -29.10
N PHE A 157 13.19 -6.74 -28.19
CA PHE A 157 12.41 -5.55 -27.88
C PHE A 157 13.12 -4.67 -26.86
N LEU A 158 13.15 -3.37 -27.12
CA LEU A 158 13.54 -2.34 -26.17
C LEU A 158 12.64 -1.11 -26.31
N ARG A 159 12.49 -0.37 -25.22
CA ARG A 159 11.59 0.77 -25.16
C ARG A 159 12.37 2.08 -25.06
N THR A 160 12.25 2.93 -26.07
CA THR A 160 12.88 4.27 -26.11
C THR A 160 12.03 5.34 -25.43
N THR A 161 10.79 5.01 -25.04
CA THR A 161 9.92 5.81 -24.18
C THR A 161 9.84 5.26 -22.75
N GLN A 162 8.94 5.79 -21.91
CA GLN A 162 8.74 5.31 -20.54
C GLN A 162 7.76 4.11 -20.51
N ASN A 163 7.94 3.25 -19.52
CA ASN A 163 7.07 2.10 -19.27
C ASN A 163 5.88 2.51 -18.38
N ASP A 164 4.65 2.10 -18.73
CA ASP A 164 3.44 2.41 -17.97
C ASP A 164 3.49 1.87 -16.53
N TYR A 165 4.37 0.89 -16.27
CA TYR A 165 4.66 0.46 -14.91
C TYR A 165 4.97 1.64 -14.00
N PHE A 166 5.81 2.57 -14.46
CA PHE A 166 6.15 3.76 -13.67
C PHE A 166 5.02 4.78 -13.63
N GLN A 167 4.24 4.92 -14.72
CA GLN A 167 3.10 5.83 -14.76
C GLN A 167 2.00 5.43 -13.75
N MET A 168 1.69 4.13 -13.68
CA MET A 168 0.70 3.60 -12.75
C MET A 168 1.16 3.70 -11.30
N ASN A 169 2.46 3.55 -11.04
CA ASN A 169 3.04 3.85 -9.73
C ASN A 169 2.95 5.35 -9.38
N ALA A 170 3.18 6.24 -10.35
CA ALA A 170 3.03 7.70 -10.15
C ALA A 170 1.58 8.09 -9.81
N ILE A 171 0.61 7.53 -10.52
CA ILE A 171 -0.82 7.73 -10.24
C ILE A 171 -1.19 7.13 -8.88
N THR A 172 -0.67 5.96 -8.53
CA THR A 172 -0.88 5.33 -7.22
C THR A 172 -0.34 6.21 -6.08
N ASP A 173 0.87 6.74 -6.23
CA ASP A 173 1.44 7.67 -5.27
C ASP A 173 0.58 8.93 -5.18
N PHE A 174 0.00 9.41 -6.28
CA PHE A 174 -0.88 10.59 -6.31
C PHE A 174 -2.18 10.34 -5.54
N VAL A 175 -2.80 9.18 -5.76
CA VAL A 175 -3.98 8.72 -5.00
C VAL A 175 -3.66 8.62 -3.50
N SER A 176 -2.49 8.06 -3.16
CA SER A 176 -2.02 7.95 -1.78
C SER A 176 -1.68 9.32 -1.17
N TYR A 177 -1.16 10.27 -1.95
CA TYR A 177 -0.82 11.62 -1.49
C TYR A 177 -2.06 12.36 -0.98
N PHE A 178 -3.19 12.24 -1.67
CA PHE A 178 -4.48 12.78 -1.24
C PHE A 178 -5.26 11.87 -0.28
N ARG A 179 -4.65 10.75 0.17
CA ARG A 179 -5.22 9.78 1.13
C ARG A 179 -6.48 9.08 0.65
N TRP A 180 -6.68 9.00 -0.65
CA TRP A 180 -7.78 8.25 -1.22
C TRP A 180 -7.48 6.74 -1.20
N ARG A 181 -8.53 5.92 -1.09
CA ARG A 181 -8.43 4.46 -0.90
C ARG A 181 -9.09 3.65 -2.01
N GLU A 182 -10.03 4.24 -2.73
CA GLU A 182 -10.80 3.58 -3.76
C GLU A 182 -10.88 4.44 -5.01
N VAL A 183 -10.56 3.86 -6.16
CA VAL A 183 -10.65 4.52 -7.47
C VAL A 183 -11.52 3.70 -8.41
N VAL A 184 -12.06 4.33 -9.44
CA VAL A 184 -12.61 3.66 -10.61
C VAL A 184 -11.60 3.78 -11.74
N ALA A 185 -11.30 2.66 -12.39
CA ALA A 185 -10.44 2.63 -13.57
C ALA A 185 -11.30 2.61 -14.83
N ILE A 186 -11.17 3.62 -15.70
CA ILE A 186 -11.80 3.69 -17.01
C ILE A 186 -10.72 3.46 -18.06
N PHE A 187 -10.89 2.45 -18.91
CA PHE A 187 -9.84 2.06 -19.86
C PHE A 187 -10.39 1.46 -21.15
N VAL A 188 -9.58 1.52 -22.20
CA VAL A 188 -9.84 0.85 -23.47
C VAL A 188 -9.51 -0.65 -23.35
N ASP A 189 -10.38 -1.52 -23.84
CA ASP A 189 -10.24 -2.98 -23.68
C ASP A 189 -9.30 -3.60 -24.73
N ASP A 190 -8.03 -3.19 -24.69
CA ASP A 190 -6.91 -3.77 -25.46
C ASP A 190 -5.75 -4.16 -24.52
N GLU A 191 -4.63 -4.64 -25.08
CA GLU A 191 -3.44 -5.01 -24.30
C GLU A 191 -2.93 -3.83 -23.46
N TYR A 192 -2.82 -2.63 -24.07
CA TYR A 192 -2.38 -1.41 -23.41
C TYR A 192 -3.25 -1.11 -22.18
N GLY A 193 -4.56 -1.01 -22.36
CA GLY A 193 -5.49 -0.67 -21.28
C GLY A 193 -5.57 -1.74 -20.19
N ARG A 194 -5.73 -3.02 -20.56
CA ARG A 194 -5.85 -4.11 -19.56
C ARG A 194 -4.60 -4.26 -18.72
N ASN A 195 -3.43 -4.25 -19.35
CA ASN A 195 -2.16 -4.47 -18.65
C ASN A 195 -1.78 -3.25 -17.80
N GLY A 196 -2.01 -2.03 -18.28
CA GLY A 196 -1.86 -0.82 -17.47
C GLY A 196 -2.73 -0.83 -16.22
N ILE A 197 -4.02 -1.17 -16.35
CA ILE A 197 -4.94 -1.25 -15.21
C ILE A 197 -4.61 -2.42 -14.27
N SER A 198 -4.04 -3.51 -14.78
CA SER A 198 -3.51 -4.58 -13.93
C SER A 198 -2.41 -4.05 -13.00
N VAL A 199 -1.42 -3.34 -13.56
CA VAL A 199 -0.33 -2.75 -12.77
C VAL A 199 -0.85 -1.69 -11.79
N LEU A 200 -1.83 -0.88 -12.19
CA LEU A 200 -2.49 0.06 -11.27
C LEU A 200 -3.10 -0.67 -10.07
N GLY A 201 -3.77 -1.79 -10.29
CA GLY A 201 -4.35 -2.62 -9.22
C GLY A 201 -3.29 -3.11 -8.23
N ASP A 202 -2.18 -3.65 -8.74
CA ASP A 202 -1.08 -4.14 -7.92
C ASP A 202 -0.39 -3.01 -7.14
N ALA A 203 -0.19 -1.86 -7.76
CA ALA A 203 0.42 -0.69 -7.13
C ALA A 203 -0.49 -0.14 -6.01
N LEU A 204 -1.80 0.00 -6.25
CA LEU A 204 -2.76 0.43 -5.25
C LEU A 204 -2.81 -0.54 -4.06
N ALA A 205 -2.79 -1.85 -4.31
CA ALA A 205 -2.80 -2.86 -3.26
C ALA A 205 -1.62 -2.70 -2.29
N LYS A 206 -0.41 -2.40 -2.81
CA LYS A 206 0.79 -2.12 -1.99
C LYS A 206 0.59 -0.93 -1.04
N LYS A 207 -0.28 0.03 -1.38
CA LYS A 207 -0.61 1.21 -0.56
C LYS A 207 -1.90 1.03 0.26
N ARG A 208 -2.47 -0.18 0.32
CA ARG A 208 -3.78 -0.47 0.93
C ARG A 208 -4.88 0.40 0.32
N ALA A 209 -4.87 0.52 -1.00
CA ALA A 209 -5.92 1.09 -1.83
C ALA A 209 -6.38 0.02 -2.84
N LYS A 210 -7.52 0.21 -3.49
CA LYS A 210 -8.03 -0.73 -4.48
C LYS A 210 -8.76 -0.04 -5.63
N ILE A 211 -8.91 -0.76 -6.74
CA ILE A 211 -9.85 -0.40 -7.80
C ILE A 211 -11.22 -0.93 -7.39
N SER A 212 -12.16 -0.02 -7.12
CA SER A 212 -13.54 -0.35 -6.76
C SER A 212 -14.35 -0.89 -7.94
N TYR A 213 -14.08 -0.36 -9.14
CA TYR A 213 -14.71 -0.80 -10.38
C TYR A 213 -13.77 -0.62 -11.58
N LYS A 214 -13.80 -1.60 -12.49
CA LYS A 214 -13.05 -1.62 -13.74
C LYS A 214 -14.04 -1.41 -14.90
N ALA A 215 -14.05 -0.20 -15.45
CA ALA A 215 -14.91 0.24 -16.52
C ALA A 215 -14.18 0.15 -17.87
N ALA A 216 -14.38 -0.95 -18.58
CA ALA A 216 -13.76 -1.18 -19.88
C ALA A 216 -14.71 -0.82 -21.03
N PHE A 217 -14.19 -0.29 -22.13
CA PHE A 217 -14.93 -0.13 -23.39
C PHE A 217 -14.08 -0.57 -24.60
N PRO A 218 -14.68 -1.11 -25.67
CA PRO A 218 -13.92 -1.57 -26.82
C PRO A 218 -13.24 -0.41 -27.57
N PRO A 219 -12.09 -0.65 -28.23
CA PRO A 219 -11.48 0.34 -29.12
C PRO A 219 -12.50 0.86 -30.16
N GLY A 220 -12.59 2.18 -30.31
CA GLY A 220 -13.55 2.80 -31.25
C GLY A 220 -15.00 2.80 -30.76
N ALA A 221 -15.27 2.60 -29.47
CA ALA A 221 -16.61 2.72 -28.90
C ALA A 221 -17.26 4.06 -29.24
N ASP A 222 -18.57 4.01 -29.50
CA ASP A 222 -19.39 5.18 -29.79
C ASP A 222 -19.81 5.91 -28.51
N ASN A 223 -20.34 7.13 -28.66
CA ASN A 223 -20.74 7.95 -27.51
C ASN A 223 -21.87 7.30 -26.69
N SER A 224 -22.72 6.46 -27.30
CA SER A 224 -23.78 5.76 -26.57
C SER A 224 -23.21 4.74 -25.59
N SER A 225 -22.27 3.90 -26.06
CA SER A 225 -21.57 2.94 -25.21
C SER A 225 -20.78 3.62 -24.09
N ILE A 226 -20.12 4.75 -24.38
CA ILE A 226 -19.41 5.55 -23.36
C ILE A 226 -20.40 6.13 -22.34
N SER A 227 -21.56 6.60 -22.78
CA SER A 227 -22.62 7.14 -21.91
C SER A 227 -23.16 6.08 -20.96
N ASP A 228 -23.47 4.89 -21.45
CA ASP A 228 -23.97 3.78 -20.62
C ASP A 228 -22.91 3.36 -19.59
N LEU A 229 -21.64 3.29 -20.00
CA LEU A 229 -20.53 3.00 -19.11
C LEU A 229 -20.39 4.07 -18.02
N LEU A 230 -20.35 5.35 -18.39
CA LEU A 230 -20.22 6.45 -17.43
C LEU A 230 -21.42 6.56 -16.49
N ALA A 231 -22.63 6.29 -16.97
CA ALA A 231 -23.82 6.20 -16.13
C ALA A 231 -23.67 5.10 -15.06
N SER A 232 -23.19 3.91 -15.45
CA SER A 232 -22.94 2.80 -14.52
C SER A 232 -21.86 3.14 -13.48
N VAL A 233 -20.81 3.83 -13.91
CA VAL A 233 -19.71 4.27 -13.08
C VAL A 233 -20.15 5.35 -12.09
N ASN A 234 -21.07 6.23 -12.48
CA ASN A 234 -21.60 7.29 -11.62
C ASN A 234 -22.42 6.73 -10.44
N LEU A 235 -22.95 5.51 -10.55
CA LEU A 235 -23.67 4.81 -9.46
C LEU A 235 -22.74 4.25 -8.38
N MET A 236 -21.43 4.20 -8.62
CA MET A 236 -20.44 3.71 -7.65
C MET A 236 -20.19 4.74 -6.55
N GLU A 237 -19.57 4.34 -5.44
CA GLU A 237 -19.26 5.26 -4.32
C GLU A 237 -18.07 6.16 -4.62
N SER A 238 -17.03 5.61 -5.26
CA SER A 238 -15.83 6.37 -5.60
C SER A 238 -16.14 7.45 -6.64
N ARG A 239 -15.53 8.62 -6.45
CA ARG A 239 -15.56 9.76 -7.37
C ARG A 239 -14.19 10.08 -7.94
N ILE A 240 -13.26 9.13 -7.85
CA ILE A 240 -11.90 9.25 -8.36
C ILE A 240 -11.77 8.33 -9.58
N PHE A 241 -11.66 8.94 -10.74
CA PHE A 241 -11.60 8.27 -12.02
C PHE A 241 -10.18 8.32 -12.56
N VAL A 242 -9.56 7.16 -12.76
CA VAL A 242 -8.31 7.02 -13.49
C VAL A 242 -8.64 6.62 -14.92
N VAL A 243 -8.32 7.47 -15.90
CA VAL A 243 -8.65 7.27 -17.32
C VAL A 243 -7.40 6.92 -18.11
N HIS A 244 -7.32 5.67 -18.54
CA HIS A 244 -6.19 5.09 -19.28
C HIS A 244 -6.65 4.58 -20.65
N VAL A 245 -6.59 5.45 -21.66
CA VAL A 245 -7.17 5.23 -22.98
C VAL A 245 -6.28 5.80 -24.08
N ASN A 246 -6.60 5.52 -25.34
CA ASN A 246 -5.86 6.06 -26.47
C ASN A 246 -6.18 7.56 -26.72
N PRO A 247 -5.21 8.38 -27.16
CA PRO A 247 -5.40 9.81 -27.39
C PRO A 247 -6.55 10.15 -28.34
N ASP A 248 -6.74 9.32 -29.37
CA ASP A 248 -7.70 9.57 -30.46
C ASP A 248 -9.17 9.39 -30.04
N SER A 249 -9.45 8.64 -28.97
CA SER A 249 -10.82 8.39 -28.47
C SER A 249 -11.12 9.02 -27.11
N GLY A 250 -10.09 9.41 -26.36
CA GLY A 250 -10.25 9.77 -24.95
C GLY A 250 -11.03 11.07 -24.68
N LEU A 251 -10.99 12.04 -25.59
CA LEU A 251 -11.70 13.33 -25.40
C LEU A 251 -13.23 13.19 -25.38
N ASN A 252 -13.78 12.19 -26.08
CA ASN A 252 -15.22 11.93 -26.10
C ASN A 252 -15.75 11.59 -24.70
N ILE A 253 -14.93 10.94 -23.86
CA ILE A 253 -15.28 10.62 -22.46
C ILE A 253 -15.64 11.88 -21.69
N PHE A 254 -14.88 12.96 -21.84
CA PHE A 254 -15.12 14.21 -21.11
C PHE A 254 -16.32 14.99 -21.64
N SER A 255 -16.60 14.91 -22.94
CA SER A 255 -17.84 15.44 -23.52
C SER A 255 -19.06 14.76 -22.89
N VAL A 256 -19.05 13.43 -22.81
CA VAL A 256 -20.15 12.66 -22.21
C VAL A 256 -20.21 12.88 -20.70
N ALA A 257 -19.07 12.87 -20.00
CA ALA A 257 -18.99 13.13 -18.56
C ALA A 257 -19.59 14.50 -18.19
N LYS A 258 -19.33 15.55 -18.98
CA LYS A 258 -19.93 16.88 -18.76
C LYS A 258 -21.45 16.84 -18.95
N SER A 259 -21.94 16.14 -19.97
CA SER A 259 -23.38 15.98 -20.21
C SER A 259 -24.11 15.23 -19.08
N LEU A 260 -23.40 14.31 -18.40
CA LEU A 260 -23.89 13.56 -17.25
C LEU A 260 -23.65 14.29 -15.90
N GLY A 261 -23.13 15.52 -15.92
CA GLY A 261 -22.85 16.30 -14.71
C GLY A 261 -21.65 15.82 -13.89
N MET A 262 -20.81 14.92 -14.44
CA MET A 262 -19.65 14.32 -13.76
C MET A 262 -18.39 15.20 -13.77
N MET A 263 -18.50 16.44 -14.27
CA MET A 263 -17.45 17.47 -14.23
C MET A 263 -17.70 18.52 -13.13
N GLY A 264 -18.61 18.23 -12.21
CA GLY A 264 -18.94 19.11 -11.07
C GLY A 264 -18.04 18.90 -9.85
N SER A 265 -18.31 19.69 -8.80
CA SER A 265 -17.62 19.57 -7.51
C SER A 265 -17.77 18.17 -6.90
N GLY A 266 -16.67 17.62 -6.39
CA GLY A 266 -16.62 16.29 -5.77
C GLY A 266 -16.00 15.20 -6.65
N TYR A 267 -15.96 15.42 -7.97
CA TYR A 267 -15.34 14.52 -8.94
C TYR A 267 -13.84 14.78 -9.05
N VAL A 268 -13.07 13.72 -9.28
CA VAL A 268 -11.63 13.77 -9.52
C VAL A 268 -11.34 12.96 -10.77
N TRP A 269 -10.72 13.60 -11.76
CA TRP A 269 -10.32 12.96 -13.01
C TRP A 269 -8.81 12.98 -13.13
N ILE A 270 -8.21 11.80 -13.20
CA ILE A 270 -6.78 11.57 -13.36
C ILE A 270 -6.58 10.87 -14.70
N THR A 271 -5.85 11.48 -15.62
CA THR A 271 -5.53 10.84 -16.91
C THR A 271 -4.08 10.45 -16.98
N THR A 272 -3.80 9.40 -17.76
CA THR A 272 -2.44 9.12 -18.21
C THR A 272 -2.00 10.13 -19.27
N ASP A 273 -0.85 9.91 -19.89
CA ASP A 273 -0.20 10.82 -20.83
C ASP A 273 -0.92 11.03 -22.16
N TRP A 274 -1.94 10.22 -22.46
CA TRP A 274 -2.74 10.37 -23.66
C TRP A 274 -3.39 11.76 -23.76
N LEU A 275 -3.84 12.36 -22.64
CA LEU A 275 -4.60 13.61 -22.68
C LEU A 275 -3.71 14.77 -23.13
N LEU A 276 -2.51 14.86 -22.57
CA LEU A 276 -1.56 15.91 -22.96
C LEU A 276 -0.97 15.64 -24.34
N THR A 277 -0.86 14.37 -24.76
CA THR A 277 -0.52 14.04 -26.14
C THR A 277 -1.56 14.59 -27.12
N ALA A 278 -2.86 14.45 -26.83
CA ALA A 278 -3.91 15.03 -27.66
C ALA A 278 -3.91 16.57 -27.61
N LEU A 279 -3.80 17.18 -26.42
CA LEU A 279 -3.83 18.64 -26.25
C LEU A 279 -2.59 19.32 -26.86
N ASP A 280 -1.39 18.82 -26.61
CA ASP A 280 -0.16 19.38 -27.19
C ASP A 280 -0.19 19.27 -28.73
N SER A 281 -0.96 18.30 -29.25
CA SER A 281 -1.17 18.15 -30.69
C SER A 281 -2.17 19.15 -31.31
N MET A 282 -2.95 19.87 -30.51
CA MET A 282 -3.93 20.85 -30.98
C MET A 282 -3.35 22.26 -30.87
N GLU A 283 -2.93 22.87 -31.99
CA GLU A 283 -2.41 24.24 -32.01
C GLU A 283 -3.17 25.10 -33.04
N PRO A 284 -3.96 26.11 -32.61
CA PRO A 284 -4.22 26.52 -31.22
C PRO A 284 -5.14 25.54 -30.46
N LEU A 285 -5.06 25.56 -29.13
CA LEU A 285 -5.94 24.78 -28.26
C LEU A 285 -7.41 25.21 -28.48
N ASP A 286 -8.33 24.26 -28.68
CA ASP A 286 -9.77 24.53 -28.78
C ASP A 286 -10.30 24.96 -27.39
N PRO A 287 -10.81 26.20 -27.23
CA PRO A 287 -11.39 26.64 -25.96
C PRO A 287 -12.53 25.74 -25.46
N ARG A 288 -13.28 25.11 -26.37
CA ARG A 288 -14.34 24.15 -26.01
C ARG A 288 -13.76 22.89 -25.37
N ALA A 289 -12.62 22.40 -25.88
CA ALA A 289 -11.94 21.26 -25.27
C ALA A 289 -11.42 21.59 -23.87
N LEU A 290 -10.86 22.80 -23.67
CA LEU A 290 -10.42 23.24 -22.33
C LEU A 290 -11.57 23.36 -21.33
N ASP A 291 -12.74 23.85 -21.76
CA ASP A 291 -13.96 23.91 -20.96
C ASP A 291 -14.51 22.52 -20.58
N LEU A 292 -14.27 21.49 -21.41
CA LEU A 292 -14.61 20.10 -21.06
C LEU A 292 -13.65 19.48 -20.04
N LEU A 293 -12.42 20.00 -19.94
CA LEU A 293 -11.32 19.38 -19.20
C LEU A 293 -10.93 20.14 -17.93
N GLN A 294 -11.65 21.21 -17.59
CA GLN A 294 -11.31 22.03 -16.45
C GLN A 294 -11.26 21.22 -15.15
N GLY A 295 -10.12 21.30 -14.47
CA GLY A 295 -9.86 20.60 -13.21
C GLY A 295 -9.35 19.16 -13.36
N VAL A 296 -9.20 18.66 -14.59
CA VAL A 296 -8.57 17.36 -14.85
C VAL A 296 -7.08 17.44 -14.51
N VAL A 297 -6.54 16.36 -13.93
CA VAL A 297 -5.10 16.20 -13.68
C VAL A 297 -4.54 15.18 -14.65
N ALA A 298 -3.50 15.56 -15.38
CA ALA A 298 -2.87 14.73 -16.40
C ALA A 298 -1.38 14.56 -16.11
N PHE A 299 -0.89 13.35 -16.37
CA PHE A 299 0.53 13.04 -16.33
C PHE A 299 1.10 13.21 -17.72
N ARG A 300 2.35 13.64 -17.88
CA ARG A 300 3.05 13.66 -19.17
C ARG A 300 4.47 13.18 -18.99
N HIS A 301 4.98 12.42 -19.94
CA HIS A 301 6.38 12.02 -19.97
C HIS A 301 7.32 13.22 -19.77
N TYR A 302 8.16 13.17 -18.73
CA TYR A 302 9.11 14.23 -18.48
C TYR A 302 10.21 14.21 -19.55
N THR A 303 10.38 15.34 -20.23
CA THR A 303 11.48 15.57 -21.16
C THR A 303 12.17 16.87 -20.73
N PRO A 304 13.45 16.83 -20.29
CA PRO A 304 14.17 18.02 -19.87
C PRO A 304 14.16 19.11 -20.94
N GLU A 305 14.22 20.38 -20.53
CA GLU A 305 14.42 21.48 -21.48
C GLU A 305 15.90 21.60 -21.83
N SER A 306 16.20 21.71 -23.13
CA SER A 306 17.56 21.82 -23.65
C SER A 306 17.59 22.72 -24.89
N ASP A 307 18.76 23.25 -25.23
CA ASP A 307 18.93 24.09 -26.44
C ASP A 307 18.55 23.34 -27.71
N ASN A 308 18.97 22.07 -27.82
CA ASN A 308 18.62 21.20 -28.94
C ASN A 308 17.11 21.01 -29.07
N LYS A 309 16.41 20.78 -27.95
CA LYS A 309 14.94 20.66 -27.93
C LYS A 309 14.25 21.96 -28.34
N ARG A 310 14.75 23.12 -27.87
CA ARG A 310 14.24 24.44 -28.26
C ARG A 310 14.45 24.72 -29.73
N GLN A 311 15.63 24.40 -30.27
CA GLN A 311 15.93 24.53 -31.70
C GLN A 311 15.04 23.62 -32.55
N PHE A 312 14.87 22.36 -32.13
CA PHE A 312 13.98 21.41 -32.80
C PHE A 312 12.53 21.91 -32.84
N LYS A 313 12.00 22.36 -31.71
CA LYS A 313 10.67 22.99 -31.62
C LYS A 313 10.57 24.25 -32.49
N GLY A 314 11.62 25.08 -32.52
CA GLY A 314 11.66 26.33 -33.30
C GLY A 314 11.51 26.11 -34.80
N ARG A 315 12.08 25.03 -35.35
CA ARG A 315 11.95 24.67 -36.77
C ARG A 315 10.73 23.82 -37.10
N TRP A 316 9.97 23.37 -36.11
CA TRP A 316 8.82 22.47 -36.30
C TRP A 316 7.77 23.02 -37.27
N LYS A 317 7.46 24.33 -37.18
CA LYS A 317 6.52 25.00 -38.09
C LYS A 317 6.99 24.95 -39.56
N ASN A 318 8.29 25.09 -39.80
CA ASN A 318 8.86 25.03 -41.15
C ASN A 318 8.85 23.60 -41.70
N LEU A 319 9.11 22.61 -40.86
CA LEU A 319 9.06 21.19 -41.23
C LEU A 319 7.65 20.79 -41.68
N ARG A 320 6.61 21.23 -40.96
CA ARG A 320 5.20 21.00 -41.36
C ARG A 320 4.89 21.54 -42.76
N PHE A 321 5.36 22.76 -43.05
CA PHE A 321 5.12 23.40 -44.34
C PHE A 321 5.81 22.65 -45.49
N LYS A 322 7.06 22.20 -45.27
CA LYS A 322 7.85 21.48 -46.26
C LYS A 322 7.21 20.15 -46.68
N GLU A 323 6.60 19.42 -45.75
CA GLU A 323 5.94 18.13 -45.99
C GLU A 323 4.50 18.25 -46.52
N SER A 324 4.00 19.47 -46.80
CA SER A 324 2.61 19.70 -47.26
C SER A 324 1.53 19.05 -46.36
N LEU A 325 1.84 18.89 -45.07
CA LEU A 325 0.95 18.30 -44.08
C LEU A 325 -0.17 19.30 -43.71
N LYS A 326 -1.35 18.78 -43.39
CA LYS A 326 -2.51 19.59 -42.99
C LYS A 326 -2.17 20.38 -41.71
N SER A 327 -2.88 21.49 -41.50
CA SER A 327 -2.68 22.42 -40.37
C SER A 327 -2.80 21.78 -38.98
N ASP A 328 -3.39 20.59 -38.87
CA ASP A 328 -3.79 19.96 -37.61
C ASP A 328 -2.73 18.97 -37.03
N ASP A 329 -1.54 18.89 -37.64
CA ASP A 329 -0.50 17.90 -37.27
C ASP A 329 0.40 18.39 -36.13
N GLY A 330 -0.19 18.43 -34.94
CA GLY A 330 0.38 18.71 -33.63
C GLY A 330 1.81 18.28 -33.28
N PHE A 331 2.46 19.02 -32.38
CA PHE A 331 3.74 18.63 -31.77
C PHE A 331 3.44 18.00 -30.41
N ASN A 332 3.90 16.77 -30.17
CA ASN A 332 3.74 16.12 -28.88
C ASN A 332 5.05 15.47 -28.42
N SER A 333 5.07 14.96 -27.19
CA SER A 333 6.24 14.30 -26.60
C SER A 333 6.73 13.10 -27.42
N TYR A 334 5.82 12.34 -28.05
CA TYR A 334 6.19 11.18 -28.87
C TYR A 334 6.96 11.54 -30.13
N ALA A 335 6.80 12.76 -30.68
CA ALA A 335 7.68 13.25 -31.75
C ALA A 335 9.15 13.31 -31.30
N LEU A 336 9.40 13.72 -30.05
CA LEU A 336 10.75 13.76 -29.50
C LEU A 336 11.33 12.35 -29.34
N TYR A 337 10.52 11.41 -28.84
CA TYR A 337 10.94 10.01 -28.71
C TYR A 337 11.20 9.35 -30.06
N ALA A 338 10.36 9.61 -31.07
CA ALA A 338 10.56 9.12 -32.43
C ALA A 338 11.87 9.65 -33.03
N TYR A 339 12.12 10.96 -32.93
CA TYR A 339 13.36 11.59 -33.40
C TYR A 339 14.60 10.99 -32.73
N ASP A 340 14.59 10.89 -31.40
CA ASP A 340 15.70 10.30 -30.63
C ASP A 340 15.89 8.80 -30.92
N SER A 341 14.82 8.06 -31.25
CA SER A 341 14.93 6.63 -31.59
C SER A 341 15.68 6.43 -32.90
N VAL A 342 15.47 7.28 -33.90
CA VAL A 342 16.24 7.23 -35.16
C VAL A 342 17.70 7.60 -34.92
N TRP A 343 17.95 8.66 -34.14
CA TRP A 343 19.30 9.06 -33.76
C TRP A 343 20.04 8.00 -32.96
N LEU A 344 19.34 7.27 -32.09
CA LEU A 344 19.89 6.14 -31.35
C LEU A 344 20.36 5.04 -32.30
N VAL A 345 19.53 4.64 -33.27
CA VAL A 345 19.92 3.64 -34.27
C VAL A 345 21.11 4.12 -35.10
N ALA A 346 21.10 5.38 -35.56
CA ALA A 346 22.21 5.92 -36.35
C ALA A 346 23.54 5.96 -35.60
N ARG A 347 23.53 6.41 -34.34
CA ARG A 347 24.75 6.45 -33.51
C ARG A 347 25.23 5.05 -33.14
N ALA A 348 24.31 4.15 -32.84
CA ALA A 348 24.66 2.75 -32.61
C ALA A 348 25.27 2.12 -33.86
N LEU A 349 24.75 2.40 -35.06
CA LEU A 349 25.31 1.91 -36.32
C LEU A 349 26.71 2.46 -36.57
N ASP A 350 26.95 3.74 -36.30
CA ASP A 350 28.27 4.35 -36.42
C ASP A 350 29.31 3.65 -35.52
N VAL A 351 28.96 3.41 -34.27
CA VAL A 351 29.78 2.62 -33.33
C VAL A 351 29.97 1.19 -33.83
N PHE A 352 28.89 0.53 -34.23
CA PHE A 352 28.89 -0.85 -34.73
C PHE A 352 29.83 -1.03 -35.93
N PHE A 353 29.82 -0.09 -36.88
CA PHE A 353 30.72 -0.09 -38.02
C PHE A 353 32.16 0.26 -37.65
N SER A 354 32.37 1.19 -36.71
CA SER A 354 33.72 1.53 -36.22
C SER A 354 34.44 0.36 -35.55
N GLN A 355 33.68 -0.60 -34.99
CA GLN A 355 34.18 -1.85 -34.43
C GLN A 355 34.56 -2.91 -35.50
N GLY A 356 34.37 -2.62 -36.79
CA GLY A 356 34.69 -3.53 -37.89
C GLY A 356 33.60 -4.56 -38.20
N ASN A 357 32.39 -4.41 -37.65
CA ASN A 357 31.28 -5.30 -37.96
C ASN A 357 30.66 -4.97 -39.33
N THR A 358 30.10 -5.98 -39.99
CA THR A 358 29.39 -5.85 -41.27
C THR A 358 27.93 -6.28 -41.12
N VAL A 359 27.04 -5.74 -41.96
CA VAL A 359 25.63 -6.15 -41.98
C VAL A 359 25.45 -7.30 -42.96
N THR A 360 25.04 -8.48 -42.47
CA THR A 360 24.72 -9.63 -43.32
C THR A 360 23.37 -10.26 -42.98
N PHE A 361 22.76 -10.89 -43.98
CA PHE A 361 21.43 -11.50 -43.86
C PHE A 361 21.46 -12.93 -44.36
N SER A 362 20.81 -13.84 -43.63
CA SER A 362 20.67 -15.25 -44.01
C SER A 362 19.21 -15.67 -44.15
N ASN A 363 18.97 -16.78 -44.84
CA ASN A 363 17.62 -17.36 -44.93
C ASN A 363 17.36 -18.22 -43.70
N ASP A 364 16.16 -18.12 -43.14
CA ASP A 364 15.71 -19.03 -42.11
C ASP A 364 15.23 -20.36 -42.73
N PRO A 365 15.83 -21.51 -42.38
CA PRO A 365 15.37 -22.81 -42.86
C PRO A 365 13.97 -23.20 -42.37
N SER A 366 13.44 -22.57 -41.30
CA SER A 366 12.10 -22.78 -40.79
C SER A 366 11.02 -22.11 -41.67
N LEU A 367 11.36 -21.00 -42.33
CA LEU A 367 10.45 -20.17 -43.13
C LEU A 367 10.41 -20.58 -44.61
N ARG A 368 10.13 -21.86 -44.88
CA ARG A 368 10.00 -22.38 -46.26
C ARG A 368 8.60 -22.07 -46.80
N ASN A 369 8.52 -21.67 -48.07
CA ASN A 369 7.23 -21.52 -48.74
C ASN A 369 6.54 -22.89 -48.83
N THR A 370 5.33 -22.99 -48.27
CA THR A 370 4.37 -23.99 -48.73
C THR A 370 3.86 -23.50 -50.09
N ASN A 371 3.89 -24.36 -51.12
CA ASN A 371 3.66 -23.99 -52.53
C ASN A 371 2.26 -23.42 -52.83
N ASP A 372 1.44 -23.13 -51.82
CA ASP A 372 0.02 -22.79 -51.94
C ASP A 372 -0.42 -21.57 -51.10
N SER A 373 0.52 -20.88 -50.42
CA SER A 373 0.20 -19.64 -49.68
C SER A 373 0.75 -18.40 -50.39
N GLY A 374 -0.09 -17.38 -50.57
CA GLY A 374 0.32 -16.09 -51.18
C GLY A 374 1.33 -15.28 -50.35
N ILE A 375 1.70 -15.76 -49.16
CA ILE A 375 2.64 -15.12 -48.23
C ILE A 375 4.04 -15.66 -48.50
N LYS A 376 4.94 -14.79 -48.97
CA LYS A 376 6.32 -15.15 -49.32
C LYS A 376 7.24 -15.13 -48.10
N LEU A 377 6.99 -16.02 -47.13
CA LEU A 377 7.79 -16.14 -45.90
C LEU A 377 9.28 -16.35 -46.19
N SER A 378 9.64 -16.96 -47.33
CA SER A 378 11.03 -17.16 -47.75
C SER A 378 11.83 -15.87 -48.00
N LYS A 379 11.18 -14.69 -48.01
CA LYS A 379 11.83 -13.39 -48.15
C LYS A 379 12.21 -12.77 -46.81
N LEU A 380 11.74 -13.34 -45.70
CA LEU A 380 12.12 -12.90 -44.37
C LEU A 380 13.51 -13.46 -44.08
N HIS A 381 14.43 -12.56 -43.75
CA HIS A 381 15.83 -12.90 -43.53
C HIS A 381 16.22 -12.62 -42.09
N ILE A 382 17.03 -13.53 -41.53
CA ILE A 382 17.64 -13.35 -40.21
C ILE A 382 18.77 -12.33 -40.36
N PHE A 383 18.78 -11.32 -39.48
CA PHE A 383 19.91 -10.41 -39.33
C PHE A 383 20.99 -11.08 -38.47
N ASN A 384 22.08 -11.51 -39.10
CA ASN A 384 23.07 -12.39 -38.44
C ASN A 384 23.76 -11.69 -37.26
N GLU A 385 24.05 -10.41 -37.39
CA GLU A 385 24.72 -9.60 -36.35
C GLU A 385 23.72 -8.90 -35.41
N GLY A 386 22.44 -9.28 -35.46
CA GLY A 386 21.36 -8.66 -34.71
C GLY A 386 21.57 -8.56 -33.21
N GLU A 387 22.01 -9.65 -32.57
CA GLU A 387 22.31 -9.66 -31.13
C GLU A 387 23.46 -8.71 -30.79
N ARG A 388 24.51 -8.70 -31.62
CA ARG A 388 25.66 -7.81 -31.43
C ARG A 388 25.24 -6.35 -31.59
N PHE A 389 24.41 -6.05 -32.58
CA PHE A 389 23.90 -4.71 -32.79
C PHE A 389 22.99 -4.25 -31.64
N LEU A 390 22.14 -5.15 -31.12
CA LEU A 390 21.34 -4.89 -29.93
C LEU A 390 22.21 -4.54 -28.70
N GLN A 391 23.31 -5.27 -28.48
CA GLN A 391 24.25 -4.96 -27.39
C GLN A 391 24.82 -3.54 -27.53
N VAL A 392 25.24 -3.16 -28.74
CA VAL A 392 25.73 -1.80 -29.01
C VAL A 392 24.65 -0.76 -28.69
N ILE A 393 23.39 -1.00 -29.08
CA ILE A 393 22.27 -0.09 -28.75
C ILE A 393 22.10 0.07 -27.23
N LEU A 394 22.18 -1.03 -26.47
CA LEU A 394 22.00 -1.02 -25.02
C LEU A 394 23.18 -0.35 -24.28
N GLU A 395 24.38 -0.37 -24.86
CA GLU A 395 25.59 0.30 -24.34
C GLU A 395 25.63 1.80 -24.66
N MET A 396 24.73 2.30 -25.50
CA MET A 396 24.69 3.72 -25.85
C MET A 396 24.37 4.60 -24.64
N ASN A 397 25.19 5.62 -24.44
CA ASN A 397 25.03 6.63 -23.41
C ASN A 397 25.27 8.03 -24.00
N TYR A 398 24.19 8.79 -24.19
CA TYR A 398 24.28 10.18 -24.65
C TYR A 398 23.01 10.97 -24.33
N THR A 399 23.07 12.30 -24.46
CA THR A 399 21.90 13.17 -24.27
C THR A 399 21.24 13.51 -25.62
N GLY A 400 19.96 13.13 -25.77
CA GLY A 400 19.10 13.46 -26.91
C GLY A 400 18.12 14.60 -26.60
N LEU A 401 17.07 14.76 -27.41
CA LEU A 401 16.02 15.76 -27.20
C LEU A 401 15.15 15.47 -25.96
N THR A 402 15.03 14.19 -25.61
CA THR A 402 14.26 13.68 -24.46
C THR A 402 15.13 13.54 -23.20
N GLY A 403 16.34 14.11 -23.19
CA GLY A 403 17.29 14.01 -22.09
C GLY A 403 18.25 12.83 -22.24
N GLN A 404 18.69 12.27 -21.11
CA GLN A 404 19.70 11.21 -21.06
C GLN A 404 19.16 9.88 -21.59
N ILE A 405 19.74 9.36 -22.67
CA ILE A 405 19.40 8.07 -23.29
C ILE A 405 20.37 7.02 -22.76
N GLU A 406 19.84 6.12 -21.96
CA GLU A 406 20.52 4.98 -21.35
C GLU A 406 19.46 3.95 -20.93
N PHE A 407 19.80 2.67 -21.00
CA PHE A 407 18.87 1.56 -20.76
C PHE A 407 19.30 0.73 -19.55
N ASN A 408 18.32 0.23 -18.81
CA ASN A 408 18.56 -0.72 -17.73
C ASN A 408 18.65 -2.17 -18.24
N SER A 409 18.89 -3.12 -17.35
CA SER A 409 18.93 -4.56 -17.66
C SER A 409 17.62 -5.11 -18.24
N GLU A 410 16.50 -4.42 -18.01
CA GLU A 410 15.17 -4.75 -18.55
C GLU A 410 14.90 -4.09 -19.90
N LYS A 411 15.89 -3.40 -20.49
CA LYS A 411 15.79 -2.70 -21.80
C LYS A 411 14.76 -1.57 -21.80
N ASN A 412 14.50 -0.99 -20.63
CA ASN A 412 13.71 0.22 -20.44
C ASN A 412 14.63 1.42 -20.16
N ARG A 413 14.18 2.63 -20.47
CA ARG A 413 14.92 3.84 -20.12
C ARG A 413 15.09 3.99 -18.61
N ILE A 414 16.27 4.47 -18.21
CA ILE A 414 16.55 4.82 -16.82
C ILE A 414 15.82 6.12 -16.41
N ASN A 415 15.77 6.38 -15.09
CA ASN A 415 15.25 7.62 -14.50
C ASN A 415 13.84 8.01 -14.99
N PRO A 416 12.84 7.13 -14.84
CA PRO A 416 11.47 7.44 -15.23
C PRO A 416 10.94 8.62 -14.43
N ALA A 417 10.40 9.61 -15.14
CA ALA A 417 9.83 10.82 -14.56
C ALA A 417 8.65 11.35 -15.38
N TYR A 418 7.73 12.03 -14.70
CA TYR A 418 6.52 12.60 -15.29
C TYR A 418 6.31 14.04 -14.82
N ASP A 419 5.89 14.90 -15.74
CA ASP A 419 5.22 16.15 -15.40
C ASP A 419 3.81 15.85 -14.89
N ILE A 420 3.36 16.59 -13.89
CA ILE A 420 1.96 16.58 -13.44
C ILE A 420 1.36 17.93 -13.78
N LEU A 421 0.29 17.92 -14.56
CA LEU A 421 -0.39 19.12 -15.03
C LEU A 421 -1.84 19.12 -14.59
N ASN A 422 -2.32 20.29 -14.21
CA ASN A 422 -3.73 20.57 -13.97
C ASN A 422 -4.27 21.42 -15.12
N ILE A 423 -5.36 20.98 -15.73
CA ILE A 423 -5.97 21.68 -16.86
C ILE A 423 -6.83 22.84 -16.33
N LYS A 424 -6.47 24.06 -16.73
CA LYS A 424 -7.20 25.30 -16.42
C LYS A 424 -7.87 25.85 -17.67
N SER A 425 -8.75 26.83 -17.51
CA SER A 425 -9.39 27.56 -18.62
C SER A 425 -8.37 28.20 -19.58
N THR A 426 -7.18 28.57 -19.08
CA THR A 426 -6.08 29.13 -19.87
C THR A 426 -5.19 28.08 -20.53
N GLY A 427 -5.39 26.79 -20.24
CA GLY A 427 -4.57 25.68 -20.72
C GLY A 427 -3.91 24.84 -19.61
N PRO A 428 -3.07 23.86 -19.98
CA PRO A 428 -2.39 23.00 -19.03
C PRO A 428 -1.36 23.77 -18.17
N LEU A 429 -1.48 23.69 -16.84
CA LEU A 429 -0.52 24.26 -15.90
C LEU A 429 0.23 23.15 -15.16
N ARG A 430 1.56 23.15 -15.21
CA ARG A 430 2.37 22.22 -14.43
C ARG A 430 2.28 22.52 -12.92
N VAL A 431 1.87 21.52 -12.14
CA VAL A 431 1.77 21.60 -10.68
C VAL A 431 2.94 20.92 -9.97
N GLY A 432 3.69 20.07 -10.67
CA GLY A 432 4.91 19.47 -10.15
C GLY A 432 5.43 18.36 -11.06
N TYR A 433 6.35 17.58 -10.52
CA TYR A 433 6.98 16.43 -11.15
C TYR A 433 6.82 15.22 -10.25
N TRP A 434 6.86 14.04 -10.85
CA TRP A 434 7.09 12.78 -10.15
C TRP A 434 8.31 12.08 -10.73
N SER A 435 9.11 11.44 -9.89
CA SER A 435 10.15 10.51 -10.31
C SER A 435 10.20 9.31 -9.38
N ASN A 436 10.67 8.17 -9.87
CA ASN A 436 10.91 7.00 -9.02
C ASN A 436 11.99 7.25 -7.95
N HIS A 437 12.82 8.29 -8.11
CA HIS A 437 13.89 8.64 -7.17
C HIS A 437 13.40 9.43 -5.95
N THR A 438 12.42 10.33 -6.13
CA THR A 438 11.99 11.28 -5.08
C THR A 438 10.49 11.32 -4.82
N GLY A 439 9.67 10.64 -5.63
CA GLY A 439 8.22 10.88 -5.64
C GLY A 439 7.91 12.30 -6.13
N PHE A 440 6.95 12.99 -5.50
CA PHE A 440 6.49 14.31 -5.92
C PHE A 440 7.42 15.47 -5.52
N SER A 441 7.74 16.34 -6.48
CA SER A 441 8.57 17.52 -6.26
C SER A 441 8.13 18.68 -7.14
N VAL A 442 8.37 19.91 -6.68
CA VAL A 442 8.22 21.13 -7.50
C VAL A 442 9.52 21.45 -8.26
N ALA A 443 10.65 20.89 -7.85
CA ALA A 443 11.92 21.04 -8.53
C ALA A 443 12.09 19.96 -9.64
N PRO A 444 12.71 20.30 -10.78
CA PRO A 444 12.97 19.36 -11.86
C PRO A 444 13.78 18.12 -11.41
N PRO A 445 13.46 16.91 -11.91
CA PRO A 445 14.10 15.66 -11.49
C PRO A 445 15.65 15.65 -11.58
N GLU A 446 16.24 16.25 -12.61
CA GLU A 446 17.69 16.28 -12.81
C GLU A 446 18.47 16.94 -11.67
N THR A 447 17.85 17.91 -10.99
CA THR A 447 18.46 18.60 -9.84
C THR A 447 18.53 17.74 -8.59
N LEU A 448 17.80 16.61 -8.58
CA LEU A 448 17.61 15.73 -7.43
C LEU A 448 18.30 14.37 -7.59
N TYR A 449 18.63 13.96 -8.82
CA TYR A 449 19.34 12.69 -9.05
C TYR A 449 20.75 12.66 -8.43
N SER A 450 21.37 13.82 -8.22
CA SER A 450 22.67 13.93 -7.52
C SER A 450 22.57 13.75 -6.00
N LYS A 451 21.36 13.81 -5.44
CA LYS A 451 21.09 13.66 -4.01
C LYS A 451 20.64 12.22 -3.69
N PRO A 452 20.80 11.75 -2.45
CA PRO A 452 20.28 10.44 -2.06
C PRO A 452 18.76 10.39 -2.28
N SER A 453 18.27 9.22 -2.72
CA SER A 453 16.83 8.99 -2.91
C SER A 453 16.08 9.25 -1.61
N ASN A 454 15.01 10.04 -1.71
CA ASN A 454 14.15 10.36 -0.58
C ASN A 454 12.70 10.45 -1.04
N THR A 455 11.90 9.45 -0.67
CA THR A 455 10.47 9.35 -0.99
C THR A 455 9.57 9.63 0.23
N SER A 456 10.14 10.20 1.30
CA SER A 456 9.43 10.54 2.54
C SER A 456 8.22 11.44 2.27
N ALA A 457 7.09 11.12 2.89
CA ALA A 457 5.85 11.88 2.74
C ALA A 457 5.96 13.36 3.15
N LYS A 458 6.95 13.73 3.98
CA LYS A 458 7.19 15.12 4.40
C LYS A 458 7.83 15.99 3.31
N ASP A 459 8.57 15.35 2.40
CA ASP A 459 9.32 16.04 1.35
C ASP A 459 8.55 16.07 0.02
N GLN A 460 7.47 15.28 -0.08
CA GLN A 460 6.58 15.29 -1.23
C GLN A 460 5.77 16.58 -1.32
N ARG A 461 5.92 17.32 -2.41
CA ARG A 461 5.24 18.61 -2.62
C ARG A 461 4.73 18.75 -4.04
N LEU A 462 3.49 19.23 -4.15
CA LEU A 462 2.87 19.69 -5.39
C LEU A 462 2.32 21.10 -5.17
N ASN A 463 2.29 21.89 -6.24
CA ASN A 463 1.58 23.15 -6.24
C ASN A 463 0.07 22.92 -6.17
N GLU A 464 -0.67 24.00 -5.90
CA GLU A 464 -2.12 23.99 -5.80
C GLU A 464 -2.80 23.44 -7.07
N ILE A 465 -3.74 22.53 -6.87
CA ILE A 465 -4.53 21.89 -7.92
C ILE A 465 -5.96 22.42 -7.81
N ILE A 466 -6.51 22.86 -8.95
CA ILE A 466 -7.93 23.19 -9.07
C ILE A 466 -8.65 21.92 -9.54
N TRP A 467 -9.68 21.52 -8.82
CA TRP A 467 -10.51 20.35 -9.11
C TRP A 467 -11.74 20.75 -9.94
N PRO A 468 -12.42 19.78 -10.57
CA PRO A 468 -13.69 20.02 -11.25
C PRO A 468 -14.69 20.78 -10.35
N GLY A 469 -15.47 21.68 -10.95
CA GLY A 469 -16.32 22.62 -10.21
C GLY A 469 -15.59 23.81 -9.57
N GLU A 470 -14.35 24.10 -10.02
CA GLU A 470 -13.54 25.25 -9.57
C GLU A 470 -13.17 25.25 -8.08
N VAL A 471 -13.07 24.05 -7.50
CA VAL A 471 -12.75 23.88 -6.08
C VAL A 471 -11.26 23.71 -5.89
N ILE A 472 -10.68 24.40 -4.92
CA ILE A 472 -9.24 24.29 -4.57
C ILE A 472 -9.01 23.16 -3.55
N LYS A 473 -9.96 22.99 -2.63
CA LYS A 473 -9.86 21.96 -1.60
C LYS A 473 -9.95 20.57 -2.24
N PRO A 474 -9.01 19.64 -1.95
CA PRO A 474 -9.07 18.27 -2.45
C PRO A 474 -10.44 17.62 -2.14
N PRO A 475 -11.14 17.10 -3.17
CA PRO A 475 -12.39 16.38 -2.96
C PRO A 475 -12.18 15.19 -2.04
N ARG A 476 -13.26 14.83 -1.31
CA ARG A 476 -13.28 13.62 -0.48
C ARG A 476 -12.99 12.36 -1.30
N GLY A 477 -13.38 12.36 -2.58
CA GLY A 477 -13.14 11.27 -3.52
C GLY A 477 -14.16 10.14 -3.44
N TRP A 478 -15.21 10.28 -2.64
CA TRP A 478 -16.33 9.35 -2.59
C TRP A 478 -17.62 10.03 -2.13
N VAL A 479 -18.75 9.43 -2.49
CA VAL A 479 -20.10 9.76 -2.03
C VAL A 479 -20.83 8.50 -1.59
N PHE A 480 -21.88 8.65 -0.79
CA PHE A 480 -22.76 7.52 -0.50
C PHE A 480 -23.41 7.06 -1.81
N PRO A 481 -23.55 5.74 -2.01
CA PRO A 481 -24.07 5.24 -3.25
C PRO A 481 -25.53 5.69 -3.42
N GLU A 482 -25.85 6.25 -4.58
CA GLU A 482 -27.22 6.67 -4.92
C GLU A 482 -28.19 5.50 -5.11
N ASN A 483 -27.69 4.26 -5.01
CA ASN A 483 -28.52 3.06 -4.95
C ASN A 483 -29.44 3.00 -3.72
N GLY A 484 -29.27 3.92 -2.76
CA GLY A 484 -30.10 4.04 -1.58
C GLY A 484 -29.99 2.85 -0.62
N LYS A 485 -28.95 2.01 -0.74
CA LYS A 485 -28.75 0.88 0.17
C LYS A 485 -28.29 1.41 1.53
N PRO A 486 -29.13 1.29 2.58
CA PRO A 486 -28.74 1.71 3.91
C PRO A 486 -27.67 0.77 4.46
N LEU A 487 -26.77 1.29 5.30
CA LEU A 487 -25.81 0.48 6.03
C LEU A 487 -26.53 -0.61 6.82
N LYS A 488 -26.07 -1.85 6.72
CA LYS A 488 -26.57 -2.99 7.48
C LYS A 488 -25.81 -3.10 8.79
N ILE A 489 -26.47 -2.68 9.87
CA ILE A 489 -25.88 -2.68 11.20
C ILE A 489 -26.29 -3.96 11.94
N GLY A 490 -25.33 -4.82 12.23
CA GLY A 490 -25.52 -6.02 13.06
C GLY A 490 -25.61 -5.65 14.54
N VAL A 491 -26.72 -5.98 15.18
CA VAL A 491 -26.96 -5.72 16.61
C VAL A 491 -27.19 -7.03 17.36
N PRO A 492 -26.40 -7.37 18.41
CA PRO A 492 -26.54 -8.64 19.11
C PRO A 492 -27.89 -8.74 19.85
N ASN A 493 -28.70 -9.73 19.47
CA ASN A 493 -29.98 -10.05 20.10
C ASN A 493 -29.79 -11.02 21.26
N ARG A 494 -29.42 -10.48 22.42
CA ARG A 494 -28.99 -11.22 23.61
C ARG A 494 -30.09 -11.40 24.67
N VAL A 495 -29.87 -12.35 25.58
CA VAL A 495 -30.79 -12.61 26.72
C VAL A 495 -30.36 -11.87 27.97
N SER A 496 -29.06 -11.81 28.26
CA SER A 496 -28.51 -11.06 29.39
C SER A 496 -28.16 -9.62 29.00
N TYR A 497 -28.03 -8.72 29.97
CA TYR A 497 -27.58 -7.32 29.78
C TYR A 497 -28.30 -6.56 28.63
N LYS A 498 -29.63 -6.67 28.57
CA LYS A 498 -30.48 -6.04 27.53
C LYS A 498 -30.40 -4.50 27.47
N ASN A 499 -29.84 -3.88 28.51
CA ASN A 499 -29.65 -2.43 28.58
C ASN A 499 -28.61 -1.92 27.56
N TYR A 500 -27.65 -2.77 27.13
CA TYR A 500 -26.63 -2.37 26.16
C TYR A 500 -27.12 -2.42 24.72
N ALA A 501 -27.80 -3.51 24.35
CA ALA A 501 -28.46 -3.68 23.06
C ALA A 501 -29.58 -4.71 23.18
N SER A 502 -30.77 -4.37 22.70
CA SER A 502 -31.91 -5.29 22.67
C SER A 502 -32.93 -4.90 21.59
N LYS A 503 -33.79 -5.85 21.25
CA LYS A 503 -34.95 -5.63 20.37
C LYS A 503 -35.97 -4.70 21.04
N ASP A 504 -36.52 -3.77 20.27
CA ASP A 504 -37.61 -2.90 20.71
C ASP A 504 -38.70 -2.74 19.65
N LYS A 505 -39.85 -2.14 20.05
CA LYS A 505 -40.95 -1.82 19.12
C LYS A 505 -40.84 -0.42 18.50
N ASN A 506 -39.77 0.31 18.79
CA ASN A 506 -39.51 1.62 18.22
C ASN A 506 -39.30 1.55 16.69
N PRO A 507 -39.41 2.68 15.96
CA PRO A 507 -39.21 2.71 14.51
C PRO A 507 -37.88 2.11 14.04
N LEU A 508 -36.83 2.17 14.88
CA LEU A 508 -35.52 1.58 14.62
C LEU A 508 -35.46 0.06 14.87
N GLY A 509 -36.45 -0.52 15.55
CA GLY A 509 -36.51 -1.95 15.92
C GLY A 509 -35.53 -2.38 17.02
N VAL A 510 -34.67 -1.48 17.48
CA VAL A 510 -33.61 -1.73 18.48
C VAL A 510 -33.52 -0.60 19.50
N LYS A 511 -32.99 -0.91 20.69
CA LYS A 511 -32.66 0.05 21.75
C LYS A 511 -31.45 -0.38 22.57
N GLY A 512 -30.84 0.56 23.27
CA GLY A 512 -29.82 0.29 24.29
C GLY A 512 -28.68 1.29 24.25
N PHE A 513 -27.88 1.30 25.32
CA PHE A 513 -26.78 2.25 25.50
C PHE A 513 -25.82 2.33 24.30
N CYS A 514 -25.47 1.19 23.70
CA CYS A 514 -24.57 1.16 22.55
C CYS A 514 -25.22 1.75 21.28
N ILE A 515 -26.54 1.59 21.13
CA ILE A 515 -27.30 2.17 20.01
C ILE A 515 -27.38 3.68 20.18
N ASP A 516 -27.65 4.17 21.39
CA ASP A 516 -27.76 5.60 21.67
C ASP A 516 -26.43 6.34 21.40
N ILE A 517 -25.30 5.73 21.80
CA ILE A 517 -23.96 6.25 21.49
C ILE A 517 -23.72 6.29 19.97
N PHE A 518 -24.06 5.21 19.28
CA PHE A 518 -23.87 5.13 17.83
C PHE A 518 -24.72 6.17 17.09
N GLU A 519 -25.99 6.31 17.48
CA GLU A 519 -26.91 7.33 16.96
C GLU A 519 -26.38 8.75 17.22
N ALA A 520 -25.90 9.03 18.42
CA ALA A 520 -25.28 10.31 18.76
C ALA A 520 -24.02 10.59 17.90
N ALA A 521 -23.19 9.56 17.68
CA ALA A 521 -22.01 9.69 16.81
C ALA A 521 -22.40 10.00 15.35
N ILE A 522 -23.47 9.38 14.84
CA ILE A 522 -23.96 9.69 13.50
C ILE A 522 -24.55 11.10 13.41
N GLN A 523 -25.26 11.58 14.44
CA GLN A 523 -25.83 12.93 14.45
C GLN A 523 -24.76 14.04 14.38
N LEU A 524 -23.54 13.74 14.82
CA LEU A 524 -22.40 14.66 14.72
C LEU A 524 -21.75 14.66 13.33
N LEU A 525 -22.12 13.73 12.45
CA LEU A 525 -21.62 13.72 11.08
C LEU A 525 -22.30 14.85 10.29
N PRO A 526 -21.56 15.60 9.46
CA PRO A 526 -22.12 16.71 8.68
C PRO A 526 -22.99 16.26 7.50
N TYR A 527 -23.43 14.99 7.48
CA TYR A 527 -24.17 14.37 6.39
C TYR A 527 -25.09 13.26 6.89
N PRO A 528 -26.21 12.99 6.19
CA PRO A 528 -27.09 11.88 6.52
C PRO A 528 -26.45 10.53 6.20
N VAL A 529 -26.61 9.56 7.09
CA VAL A 529 -26.15 8.17 6.89
C VAL A 529 -27.35 7.23 7.01
N PRO A 530 -27.95 6.82 5.87
CA PRO A 530 -29.03 5.83 5.86
C PRO A 530 -28.54 4.50 6.43
N ARG A 531 -29.31 3.92 7.35
CA ARG A 531 -28.94 2.69 8.06
C ARG A 531 -30.15 1.86 8.44
N THR A 532 -29.94 0.56 8.51
CA THR A 532 -30.91 -0.44 8.93
C THR A 532 -30.30 -1.32 10.00
N TYR A 533 -31.05 -1.52 11.08
CA TYR A 533 -30.63 -2.38 12.18
C TYR A 533 -31.14 -3.79 11.97
N ILE A 534 -30.21 -4.75 11.98
CA ILE A 534 -30.49 -6.16 11.81
C ILE A 534 -30.05 -6.88 13.08
N LEU A 535 -31.00 -7.58 13.70
CA LEU A 535 -30.76 -8.33 14.92
C LEU A 535 -30.00 -9.63 14.61
N TYR A 536 -28.90 -9.85 15.32
CA TYR A 536 -28.05 -11.02 15.18
C TYR A 536 -28.22 -11.96 16.39
N GLY A 537 -28.67 -13.20 16.13
CA GLY A 537 -28.94 -14.21 17.15
C GLY A 537 -30.43 -14.52 17.36
N ASP A 538 -30.70 -15.63 18.04
CA ASP A 538 -32.05 -16.18 18.21
C ASP A 538 -32.87 -15.52 19.34
N GLY A 539 -32.25 -14.65 20.16
CA GLY A 539 -32.87 -14.03 21.32
C GLY A 539 -33.19 -15.02 22.47
N LYS A 540 -32.75 -16.27 22.36
CA LYS A 540 -32.90 -17.33 23.38
C LYS A 540 -31.57 -17.67 24.05
N LYS A 541 -30.46 -17.44 23.36
CA LYS A 541 -29.09 -17.55 23.90
C LYS A 541 -28.30 -16.29 23.53
N ASN A 542 -27.21 -16.05 24.24
CA ASN A 542 -26.32 -14.96 23.87
C ASN A 542 -25.58 -15.31 22.57
N PRO A 543 -25.56 -14.40 21.57
CA PRO A 543 -24.92 -14.66 20.30
C PRO A 543 -23.39 -14.72 20.43
N SER A 544 -22.75 -15.48 19.53
CA SER A 544 -21.30 -15.49 19.40
C SER A 544 -20.83 -14.21 18.72
N TYR A 545 -20.09 -13.37 19.45
CA TYR A 545 -19.48 -12.16 18.90
C TYR A 545 -18.39 -12.48 17.87
N ASP A 546 -17.70 -13.61 17.99
CA ASP A 546 -16.69 -14.00 16.99
C ASP A 546 -17.33 -14.27 15.63
N ASN A 547 -18.51 -14.91 15.64
CA ASN A 547 -19.27 -15.13 14.42
C ASN A 547 -19.85 -13.82 13.87
N LEU A 548 -20.39 -12.94 14.72
CA LEU A 548 -20.87 -11.62 14.30
C LEU A 548 -19.75 -10.82 13.60
N ILE A 549 -18.54 -10.87 14.14
CA ILE A 549 -17.36 -10.22 13.56
C ILE A 549 -16.94 -10.89 12.25
N SER A 550 -17.03 -12.22 12.16
CA SER A 550 -16.78 -12.92 10.90
C SER A 550 -17.77 -12.53 9.80
N GLU A 551 -19.03 -12.24 10.15
CA GLU A 551 -20.05 -11.78 9.21
C GLU A 551 -19.81 -10.32 8.78
N VAL A 552 -19.26 -9.47 9.66
CA VAL A 552 -18.75 -8.14 9.28
C VAL A 552 -17.56 -8.28 8.33
N ALA A 553 -16.59 -9.14 8.65
CA ALA A 553 -15.43 -9.37 7.79
C ALA A 553 -15.81 -9.95 6.41
N ALA A 554 -16.93 -10.69 6.34
CA ALA A 554 -17.50 -11.21 5.10
C ALA A 554 -18.39 -10.21 4.34
N ASN A 555 -18.47 -8.95 4.77
CA ASN A 555 -19.34 -7.89 4.21
C ASN A 555 -20.84 -8.26 4.18
N ILE A 556 -21.31 -9.10 5.11
CA ILE A 556 -22.74 -9.37 5.29
C ILE A 556 -23.38 -8.21 6.07
N PHE A 557 -22.68 -7.76 7.11
CA PHE A 557 -22.96 -6.52 7.85
C PHE A 557 -21.85 -5.51 7.58
N ASP A 558 -22.21 -4.24 7.41
CA ASP A 558 -21.23 -3.17 7.19
C ASP A 558 -20.60 -2.73 8.52
N VAL A 559 -21.38 -2.78 9.61
CA VAL A 559 -20.97 -2.38 10.96
C VAL A 559 -21.63 -3.30 11.98
N ALA A 560 -20.93 -3.65 13.07
CA ALA A 560 -21.54 -4.25 14.26
C ALA A 560 -21.58 -3.25 15.42
N VAL A 561 -22.75 -3.06 16.02
CA VAL A 561 -22.94 -2.15 17.17
C VAL A 561 -23.40 -2.94 18.38
N GLY A 562 -22.62 -2.87 19.46
CA GLY A 562 -22.90 -3.53 20.72
C GLY A 562 -21.71 -3.42 21.69
N ASP A 563 -21.79 -4.14 22.80
CA ASP A 563 -20.71 -4.26 23.80
C ASP A 563 -19.62 -5.24 23.33
N VAL A 564 -19.08 -5.01 22.14
CA VAL A 564 -18.08 -5.88 21.52
C VAL A 564 -16.72 -5.64 22.17
N THR A 565 -16.20 -6.63 22.90
CA THR A 565 -14.86 -6.55 23.47
C THR A 565 -13.79 -6.58 22.38
N ILE A 566 -12.87 -5.62 22.44
CA ILE A 566 -11.70 -5.51 21.57
C ILE A 566 -10.65 -6.50 22.07
N ILE A 567 -10.35 -7.54 21.29
CA ILE A 567 -9.30 -8.54 21.59
C ILE A 567 -8.42 -8.76 20.35
N THR A 568 -7.17 -9.16 20.55
CA THR A 568 -6.15 -9.31 19.49
C THR A 568 -6.57 -10.23 18.33
N ASN A 569 -7.40 -11.25 18.58
CA ASN A 569 -7.85 -12.12 17.51
C ASN A 569 -8.84 -11.41 16.57
N ARG A 570 -9.74 -10.58 17.13
CA ARG A 570 -10.77 -9.86 16.37
C ARG A 570 -10.19 -8.72 15.53
N THR A 571 -9.18 -8.02 16.07
CA THR A 571 -8.50 -6.91 15.37
C THR A 571 -7.73 -7.33 14.13
N LYS A 572 -7.54 -8.64 13.89
CA LYS A 572 -6.95 -9.15 12.65
C LYS A 572 -7.95 -9.21 11.49
N PHE A 573 -9.24 -9.23 11.79
CA PHE A 573 -10.31 -9.41 10.81
C PHE A 573 -11.10 -8.13 10.55
N VAL A 574 -11.26 -7.28 11.57
CA VAL A 574 -12.02 -6.03 11.49
C VAL A 574 -11.32 -4.89 12.23
N ASP A 575 -11.59 -3.67 11.79
CA ASP A 575 -11.17 -2.45 12.49
C ASP A 575 -12.18 -2.08 13.58
N PHE A 576 -11.67 -1.57 14.71
CA PHE A 576 -12.49 -1.12 15.83
C PHE A 576 -12.39 0.40 16.01
N THR A 577 -13.47 1.01 16.52
CA THR A 577 -13.42 2.38 17.03
C THR A 577 -12.55 2.46 18.29
N GLN A 578 -12.24 3.69 18.71
CA GLN A 578 -11.73 3.86 20.08
C GLN A 578 -12.76 3.33 21.09
N PRO A 579 -12.31 2.70 22.19
CA PRO A 579 -13.21 2.20 23.22
C PRO A 579 -13.95 3.37 23.87
N PHE A 580 -15.28 3.30 23.89
CA PHE A 580 -16.13 4.29 24.56
C PHE A 580 -16.43 3.95 26.02
N ILE A 581 -16.04 2.74 26.46
CA ILE A 581 -16.16 2.27 27.84
C ILE A 581 -14.91 1.46 28.20
N GLU A 582 -14.31 1.77 29.34
CA GLU A 582 -13.19 0.98 29.87
C GLU A 582 -13.72 -0.33 30.46
N SER A 583 -13.10 -1.45 30.07
CA SER A 583 -13.43 -2.76 30.65
C SER A 583 -12.44 -3.10 31.77
N GLY A 584 -12.94 -3.31 32.98
CA GLY A 584 -12.17 -3.84 34.12
C GLY A 584 -12.71 -5.20 34.58
N LEU A 585 -11.82 -6.14 34.90
CA LEU A 585 -12.20 -7.41 35.52
C LEU A 585 -12.45 -7.19 37.01
N VAL A 586 -13.70 -7.42 37.44
CA VAL A 586 -14.10 -7.32 38.85
C VAL A 586 -14.64 -8.68 39.30
N VAL A 587 -14.22 -9.13 40.48
CA VAL A 587 -14.75 -10.35 41.11
C VAL A 587 -15.96 -9.97 41.95
N VAL A 588 -17.13 -10.49 41.59
CA VAL A 588 -18.35 -10.36 42.40
C VAL A 588 -18.48 -11.62 43.25
N ALA A 589 -18.36 -11.46 44.58
CA ALA A 589 -18.53 -12.56 45.53
C ALA A 589 -19.69 -12.25 46.50
N PRO A 590 -20.57 -13.23 46.78
CA PRO A 590 -21.63 -13.04 47.75
C PRO A 590 -21.04 -12.93 49.17
N VAL A 591 -21.21 -11.78 49.81
CA VAL A 591 -20.81 -11.59 51.21
C VAL A 591 -21.93 -12.11 52.12
N LYS A 592 -21.67 -13.19 52.86
CA LYS A 592 -22.55 -13.64 53.94
C LYS A 592 -22.09 -12.98 55.25
N GLY A 593 -22.98 -12.25 55.92
CA GLY A 593 -22.66 -11.58 57.19
C GLY A 593 -22.23 -12.56 58.28
N ALA A 594 -21.25 -12.17 59.10
CA ALA A 594 -20.74 -12.99 60.21
C ALA A 594 -21.83 -13.17 61.29
N LYS A 595 -22.18 -14.43 61.59
CA LYS A 595 -23.11 -14.75 62.69
C LYS A 595 -22.37 -14.61 64.02
N SER A 596 -22.62 -13.52 64.75
CA SER A 596 -22.14 -13.37 66.14
C SER A 596 -23.00 -14.24 67.06
N SER A 597 -22.40 -15.18 67.77
CA SER A 597 -23.06 -15.97 68.81
C SER A 597 -22.77 -15.36 70.19
N PRO A 598 -23.77 -15.15 71.07
CA PRO A 598 -23.57 -14.69 72.44
C PRO A 598 -22.60 -15.55 73.26
N TRP A 599 -22.43 -16.84 72.91
CA TRP A 599 -21.53 -17.78 73.57
C TRP A 599 -20.07 -17.68 73.10
N SER A 600 -19.75 -16.72 72.22
CA SER A 600 -18.38 -16.56 71.70
C SER A 600 -17.35 -16.26 72.77
N PHE A 601 -17.74 -15.78 73.96
CA PHE A 601 -16.82 -15.54 75.08
C PHE A 601 -16.27 -16.83 75.72
N LEU A 602 -16.90 -18.00 75.51
CA LEU A 602 -16.39 -19.29 75.98
C LEU A 602 -15.40 -19.93 75.00
N LYS A 603 -15.35 -19.48 73.74
CA LYS A 603 -14.45 -19.99 72.70
C LYS A 603 -12.95 -19.86 72.99
N PRO A 604 -12.44 -18.87 73.76
CA PRO A 604 -11.00 -18.75 74.00
C PRO A 604 -10.38 -19.94 74.73
N PHE A 605 -11.17 -20.72 75.49
CA PHE A 605 -10.68 -21.90 76.22
C PHE A 605 -11.45 -23.17 75.80
N THR A 606 -10.73 -24.29 75.72
CA THR A 606 -11.36 -25.60 75.50
C THR A 606 -12.21 -26.00 76.71
N ILE A 607 -13.17 -26.90 76.51
CA ILE A 607 -13.98 -27.44 77.61
C ILE A 607 -13.09 -28.12 78.66
N GLU A 608 -12.00 -28.76 78.23
CA GLU A 608 -10.98 -29.35 79.10
C GLU A 608 -10.30 -28.29 79.98
N MET A 609 -9.91 -27.15 79.43
CA MET A 609 -9.33 -26.04 80.20
C MET A 609 -10.33 -25.51 81.24
N TRP A 610 -11.60 -25.33 80.87
CA TRP A 610 -12.65 -24.93 81.81
C TRP A 610 -12.84 -25.95 82.95
N ALA A 611 -12.80 -27.25 82.63
CA ALA A 611 -12.88 -28.31 83.63
C ALA A 611 -11.67 -28.32 84.56
N VAL A 612 -10.45 -28.15 84.03
CA VAL A 612 -9.21 -28.05 84.82
C VAL A 612 -9.25 -26.81 85.72
N THR A 613 -9.71 -25.66 85.23
CA THR A 613 -9.89 -24.46 86.03
C THR A 613 -10.90 -24.68 87.17
N GLY A 614 -12.03 -25.35 86.89
CA GLY A 614 -13.02 -25.72 87.91
C GLY A 614 -12.48 -26.73 88.94
N ALA A 615 -11.63 -27.67 88.53
CA ALA A 615 -10.99 -28.62 89.45
C ALA A 615 -9.93 -27.95 90.34
N LEU A 616 -9.09 -27.09 89.76
CA LEU A 616 -8.10 -26.30 90.49
C LEU A 616 -8.78 -25.39 91.53
N PHE A 617 -9.92 -24.82 91.17
CA PHE A 617 -10.76 -24.00 92.04
C PHE A 617 -11.22 -24.73 93.31
N LEU A 618 -11.71 -25.96 93.15
CA LEU A 618 -12.11 -26.82 94.27
C LEU A 618 -10.91 -27.20 95.14
N PHE A 619 -9.77 -27.50 94.51
CA PHE A 619 -8.54 -27.87 95.20
C PHE A 619 -8.01 -26.74 96.08
N VAL A 620 -7.91 -25.51 95.57
CA VAL A 620 -7.50 -24.34 96.35
C VAL A 620 -8.43 -24.11 97.53
N GLY A 621 -9.75 -24.27 97.33
CA GLY A 621 -10.73 -24.15 98.40
C GLY A 621 -10.53 -25.18 99.51
N ALA A 622 -10.28 -26.44 99.15
CA ALA A 622 -10.00 -27.50 100.11
C ALA A 622 -8.71 -27.25 100.90
N VAL A 623 -7.64 -26.75 100.26
CA VAL A 623 -6.37 -26.41 100.93
C VAL A 623 -6.59 -25.30 101.97
N ILE A 624 -7.30 -24.24 101.59
CA ILE A 624 -7.59 -23.11 102.49
C ILE A 624 -8.46 -23.57 103.66
N TRP A 625 -9.46 -24.41 103.40
CA TRP A 625 -10.26 -25.03 104.44
C TRP A 625 -9.41 -25.80 105.45
N ILE A 626 -8.49 -26.66 104.99
CA ILE A 626 -7.60 -27.44 105.88
C ILE A 626 -6.75 -26.52 106.76
N LEU A 627 -6.19 -25.44 106.20
CA LEU A 627 -5.31 -24.52 106.90
C LEU A 627 -6.05 -23.64 107.93
N GLU A 628 -7.19 -23.07 107.54
CA GLU A 628 -7.95 -22.13 108.39
C GLU A 628 -8.85 -22.83 109.41
N HIS A 629 -9.33 -24.05 109.14
CA HIS A 629 -10.21 -24.80 110.03
C HIS A 629 -9.57 -25.11 111.41
N ARG A 630 -8.24 -25.10 111.50
CA ARG A 630 -7.52 -25.39 112.74
C ARG A 630 -7.50 -24.21 113.72
N PHE A 631 -7.50 -22.96 113.23
CA PHE A 631 -7.26 -21.77 114.06
C PHE A 631 -8.39 -20.72 114.03
N ASN A 632 -9.29 -20.76 113.04
CA ASN A 632 -10.33 -19.76 112.86
C ASN A 632 -11.73 -20.31 113.19
N GLU A 633 -12.49 -19.63 114.07
CA GLU A 633 -13.81 -20.10 114.50
C GLU A 633 -14.88 -19.97 113.40
N GLU A 634 -14.71 -19.07 112.43
CA GLU A 634 -15.64 -18.88 111.31
C GLU A 634 -15.64 -20.05 110.29
N PHE A 635 -14.61 -20.90 110.29
CA PHE A 635 -14.52 -22.11 109.47
C PHE A 635 -15.00 -23.38 110.21
N ARG A 636 -15.59 -23.23 111.41
CA ARG A 636 -16.20 -24.33 112.20
C ARG A 636 -17.73 -24.19 112.25
N GLY A 637 -18.43 -25.32 112.05
CA GLY A 637 -19.90 -25.36 111.96
C GLY A 637 -20.40 -26.66 111.32
N PRO A 638 -21.72 -26.84 111.11
CA PRO A 638 -22.27 -28.03 110.46
C PRO A 638 -21.73 -28.18 109.02
N PRO A 639 -21.57 -29.42 108.50
CA PRO A 639 -20.83 -29.70 107.26
C PRO A 639 -21.34 -28.92 106.04
N ARG A 640 -22.64 -28.63 105.97
CA ARG A 640 -23.24 -27.83 104.91
C ARG A 640 -22.72 -26.38 104.87
N ARG A 641 -22.47 -25.77 106.04
CA ARG A 641 -21.97 -24.38 106.13
C ARG A 641 -20.50 -24.30 105.74
N GLN A 642 -19.72 -25.31 106.09
CA GLN A 642 -18.30 -25.41 105.72
C GLN A 642 -18.13 -25.48 104.20
N ILE A 643 -18.91 -26.34 103.53
CA ILE A 643 -18.89 -26.47 102.06
C ILE A 643 -19.20 -25.12 101.40
N ILE A 644 -20.25 -24.41 101.85
CA ILE A 644 -20.61 -23.10 101.29
C ILE A 644 -19.47 -22.09 101.46
N THR A 645 -18.84 -22.02 102.63
CA THR A 645 -17.73 -21.10 102.87
C THR A 645 -16.53 -21.40 101.98
N VAL A 646 -16.23 -22.69 101.73
CA VAL A 646 -15.14 -23.11 100.82
C VAL A 646 -15.40 -22.66 99.38
N PHE A 647 -16.59 -22.93 98.86
CA PHE A 647 -16.97 -22.51 97.51
C PHE A 647 -16.98 -20.98 97.37
N TRP A 648 -17.48 -20.26 98.38
CA TRP A 648 -17.56 -18.80 98.37
C TRP A 648 -16.18 -18.13 98.43
N PHE A 649 -15.27 -18.67 99.26
CA PHE A 649 -13.92 -18.16 99.39
C PHE A 649 -13.11 -18.39 98.10
N SER A 650 -13.14 -19.61 97.55
CA SER A 650 -12.50 -19.89 96.25
C SER A 650 -13.04 -19.01 95.12
N PHE A 651 -14.35 -18.73 95.11
CA PHE A 651 -14.98 -17.87 94.12
C PHE A 651 -14.47 -16.44 94.21
N SER A 652 -14.37 -15.93 95.43
CA SER A 652 -13.94 -14.56 95.69
C SER A 652 -12.45 -14.33 95.32
N THR A 653 -11.59 -15.33 95.53
CA THR A 653 -10.16 -15.24 95.19
C THR A 653 -9.90 -15.26 93.69
N MET A 654 -10.57 -16.13 92.92
CA MET A 654 -10.34 -16.29 91.48
C MET A 654 -10.80 -15.07 90.66
N PHE A 655 -11.91 -14.45 91.05
CA PHE A 655 -12.46 -13.29 90.35
C PHE A 655 -11.93 -11.95 90.90
N PHE A 656 -10.85 -11.96 91.70
CA PHE A 656 -10.27 -10.77 92.35
C PHE A 656 -11.33 -9.87 93.02
N SER A 657 -12.38 -10.46 93.58
CA SER A 657 -13.43 -9.73 94.30
C SER A 657 -12.97 -9.37 95.72
N HIS A 658 -11.69 -9.04 95.89
CA HIS A 658 -11.12 -8.64 97.18
C HIS A 658 -11.23 -7.13 97.45
N SER A 659 -11.70 -6.35 96.47
CA SER A 659 -12.09 -4.96 96.70
C SER A 659 -13.58 -4.88 97.02
N MET A 660 -13.88 -4.38 98.23
CA MET A 660 -15.20 -3.95 98.70
C MET A 660 -16.12 -5.05 99.25
N HIS A 661 -15.77 -5.61 100.41
CA HIS A 661 -16.62 -5.46 101.60
C HIS A 661 -15.83 -5.76 102.90
N THR A 662 -15.80 -4.73 103.74
CA THR A 662 -15.37 -4.58 105.13
C THR A 662 -15.46 -5.85 105.99
N ILE A 663 -14.33 -6.52 106.29
CA ILE A 663 -14.07 -7.28 107.56
C ILE A 663 -12.56 -7.64 107.70
N THR A 664 -11.79 -7.74 106.61
CA THR A 664 -10.33 -8.06 106.64
C THR A 664 -9.44 -6.95 107.24
N PHE A 665 -9.98 -5.77 107.54
CA PHE A 665 -9.21 -4.62 108.06
C PHE A 665 -8.87 -4.66 109.56
N LYS A 666 -9.30 -5.69 110.31
CA LYS A 666 -9.03 -5.78 111.76
C LYS A 666 -7.83 -6.66 112.15
N ILE A 667 -7.25 -7.45 111.25
CA ILE A 667 -6.16 -8.40 111.59
C ILE A 667 -4.78 -7.89 111.13
N ILE A 668 -4.69 -7.08 110.07
CA ILE A 668 -3.39 -6.70 109.48
C ILE A 668 -2.87 -5.34 109.97
N ARG A 669 -3.70 -4.51 110.64
CA ARG A 669 -3.29 -3.17 111.13
C ARG A 669 -2.67 -3.15 112.53
N LYS A 670 -2.32 -4.30 113.13
CA LYS A 670 -1.62 -4.35 114.43
C LYS A 670 -0.10 -4.63 114.33
N HIS A 671 0.49 -4.78 113.13
CA HIS A 671 1.90 -5.19 113.08
C HIS A 671 2.82 -4.65 111.98
N GLN A 672 2.57 -3.50 111.34
CA GLN A 672 3.67 -2.82 110.64
C GLN A 672 3.34 -1.34 110.35
N ARG A 673 3.79 -0.52 111.29
CA ARG A 673 4.22 0.86 111.10
C ARG A 673 5.74 0.76 110.86
N GLU A 674 6.31 1.62 110.02
CA GLU A 674 7.74 1.65 109.57
C GLU A 674 7.99 0.64 108.44
N GLU A 675 8.42 0.97 107.22
CA GLU A 675 9.38 1.94 106.69
C GLU A 675 8.95 2.29 105.24
N THR A 676 8.86 3.55 104.80
CA THR A 676 9.88 4.29 103.99
C THR A 676 10.50 3.44 102.86
N LEU A 677 10.74 3.87 101.62
CA LEU A 677 10.90 5.14 100.93
C LEU A 677 11.08 4.73 99.44
N GLY A 678 10.99 5.65 98.46
CA GLY A 678 11.75 5.44 97.22
C GLY A 678 11.07 5.81 95.91
N SER A 679 11.29 7.06 95.53
CA SER A 679 11.19 7.68 94.21
C SER A 679 11.73 6.85 93.03
N PHE A 680 11.24 7.15 91.81
CA PHE A 680 11.95 7.46 90.54
C PHE A 680 11.08 7.04 89.33
N LEU A 681 10.55 7.98 88.54
CA LEU A 681 11.13 8.54 87.29
C LEU A 681 11.28 7.51 86.15
N LEU A 682 10.52 7.69 85.05
CA LEU A 682 11.04 7.90 83.67
C LEU A 682 9.96 7.67 82.58
N LEU A 683 9.80 8.68 81.71
CA LEU A 683 9.28 8.65 80.33
C LEU A 683 10.11 7.70 79.43
N PRO A 684 9.62 7.16 78.28
CA PRO A 684 9.40 7.90 77.01
C PRO A 684 8.13 7.46 76.21
N ARG A 685 7.44 8.29 75.41
CA ARG A 685 7.73 8.88 74.06
C ARG A 685 7.87 7.86 72.90
N SER A 686 6.92 7.90 71.94
CA SER A 686 7.09 8.07 70.46
C SER A 686 5.85 7.52 69.72
N GLN A 687 5.09 8.37 69.02
CA GLN A 687 5.14 8.70 67.57
C GLN A 687 4.64 7.59 66.62
N GLY A 688 3.75 7.98 65.69
CA GLY A 688 3.42 7.16 64.52
C GLY A 688 2.11 7.52 63.82
N VAL A 689 2.09 8.68 63.14
CA VAL A 689 1.15 8.95 62.03
C VAL A 689 1.60 8.11 60.84
N LEU A 690 0.69 7.43 60.15
CA LEU A 690 0.89 7.10 58.73
C LEU A 690 -0.45 7.10 57.98
N PHE A 691 -0.58 8.08 57.09
CA PHE A 691 -1.52 8.09 55.97
C PHE A 691 -1.08 7.04 54.94
N PHE A 692 -2.04 6.38 54.31
CA PHE A 692 -1.87 5.77 52.99
C PHE A 692 -2.93 6.30 52.04
N PHE A 693 -2.50 7.19 51.15
CA PHE A 693 -2.96 7.27 49.77
C PHE A 693 -1.84 6.65 48.93
N LEU A 694 -2.14 5.82 47.94
CA LEU A 694 -1.57 5.93 46.60
C LEU A 694 -2.14 4.87 45.65
N CYS A 695 -2.51 5.39 44.46
CA CYS A 695 -2.56 4.82 43.11
C CYS A 695 -3.10 3.41 42.89
#